data_AF-A0A091GFE0-F1
#
_entry.id   AF-A0A091GFE0-F1
#
_cell.length_a   1.000
_cell.length_b   1.000
_cell.length_c   1.000
_cell.angle_alpha   90.00
_cell.angle_beta   90.00
_cell.angle_gamma   90.00
#
_symmetry.space_group_name_H-M   'P 1'
#
loop_
_entity.id
_entity.type
_entity.pdbx_description
1 polymer ?
#
loop_
_entity_poly.entity_id
_entity_poly.type
_entity_poly.pdbx_seq_one_letter_code
_entity_poly.pdbx_strand_id
1 'polypeptide(L)'
;LTVSARDGGGLPSATNAAVTVNILQTPSAPAVFERSRYAFSVPEDAPEGCLIGTVKARGPPNSLEVVSYQISSGDPHGRFSIDPQFGIIRTKNQLDHETQSVVVLTIQSQLGNSPVYSSTQVNISVIDVNDNPPVFLTKSDKVTISHTQPPGTAIYIAHAEDKDSGLNGEIKYSITSKQSNAFSIDPSRGVVNLTRTLFADERQEYILHIAAEDCGNPPLTSLLMRDSLAVKVVILDINDNSPSFTSLPLSYVMEDVEVGFLVHHITAKDPDEGRNGQVTYHILSGNENKAFVLDKITGLLTTAQLLDREIQERYSLTVMACDDGSPALSATQVLTIVVVDVNDETPVFLKQLYETAVCENQDPGEVVIKVEAVDRDAGLNSLLQYEILPGTGYEKFKINSDSGELITTASLDRETQEIFSIKGIPSRSSTAQLYLMVLDENDHNPLFAKTQYQISVREDLEEGSAILDLFASDEDDGPNGEVTYALIDDTFGAFAVDSVTGSIVTTKALDRETKSQYTFRAVASDCSTDLPRSTTVSVVVHVDDVNDSDPVFLQNPIRAFVPAETAVNETIATVRAEDMDLGSNGAVVFSLMPAETVFQIDPKTGDITLQEPLASKDFSTQLLVTASDQGISPRTATAIVVIFTEEQEEEISFSRSLYEASLPENSVTGGH
;
A
#
# COMPACT_ATOMS: atom_id res chain seq x y z
N LEU A 1 30.65 87.24 -90.09
CA LEU A 1 29.52 87.05 -89.15
C LEU A 1 30.05 86.43 -87.87
N THR A 2 29.50 86.75 -86.70
CA THR A 2 29.83 86.09 -85.43
C THR A 2 28.59 85.36 -84.92
N VAL A 3 28.73 84.09 -84.57
CA VAL A 3 27.62 83.26 -84.05
C VAL A 3 27.96 82.76 -82.65
N SER A 4 26.96 82.82 -81.77
CA SER A 4 26.99 82.35 -80.38
C SER A 4 25.97 81.22 -80.20
N ALA A 5 26.36 80.12 -79.57
CA ALA A 5 25.43 79.02 -79.24
C ALA A 5 24.70 79.29 -77.93
N ARG A 6 23.45 78.83 -77.81
CA ARG A 6 22.66 78.78 -76.57
C ARG A 6 22.04 77.40 -76.43
N ASP A 7 22.05 76.83 -75.23
CA ASP A 7 21.31 75.59 -74.95
C ASP A 7 19.80 75.86 -74.76
N GLY A 8 19.01 74.78 -74.63
CA GLY A 8 17.56 74.85 -74.41
C GLY A 8 17.15 75.47 -73.07
N GLY A 9 18.10 75.69 -72.15
CA GLY A 9 17.92 76.39 -70.88
C GLY A 9 18.32 77.88 -70.91
N GLY A 10 18.87 78.37 -72.03
CA GLY A 10 19.19 79.78 -72.24
C GLY A 10 20.62 80.19 -71.86
N LEU A 11 21.52 79.26 -71.54
CA LEU A 11 22.93 79.54 -71.25
C LEU A 11 23.72 79.75 -72.55
N PRO A 12 24.31 80.95 -72.78
CA PRO A 12 25.12 81.21 -73.98
C PRO A 12 26.57 80.73 -73.82
N SER A 13 27.17 80.27 -74.92
CA SER A 13 28.60 79.91 -74.98
C SER A 13 29.50 81.11 -74.66
N ALA A 14 30.55 80.89 -73.87
CA ALA A 14 31.50 81.93 -73.45
C ALA A 14 32.38 82.47 -74.59
N THR A 15 32.50 81.71 -75.68
CA THR A 15 33.32 82.08 -76.85
C THR A 15 32.47 82.07 -78.11
N ASN A 16 32.42 83.22 -78.78
CA ASN A 16 31.74 83.36 -80.07
C ASN A 16 32.62 82.80 -81.19
N ALA A 17 32.00 82.08 -82.12
CA ALA A 17 32.69 81.62 -83.33
C ALA A 17 32.68 82.72 -84.40
N ALA A 18 33.86 83.03 -84.94
CA ALA A 18 34.00 83.91 -86.09
C ALA A 18 33.73 83.12 -87.38
N VAL A 19 32.69 83.51 -88.11
CA VAL A 19 32.33 82.98 -89.44
C VAL A 19 32.80 83.98 -90.49
N THR A 20 33.87 83.62 -91.19
CA THR A 20 34.34 84.34 -92.37
C THR A 20 33.53 83.88 -93.58
N VAL A 21 32.67 84.73 -94.13
CA VAL A 21 31.93 84.45 -95.36
C VAL A 21 32.71 85.05 -96.52
N ASN A 22 33.42 84.21 -97.27
CA ASN A 22 34.03 84.63 -98.53
C ASN A 22 32.94 84.70 -99.60
N ILE A 23 32.47 85.90 -99.92
CA ILE A 23 31.57 86.12 -101.05
C ILE A 23 32.42 86.08 -102.31
N LEU A 24 32.50 84.90 -102.94
CA LEU A 24 33.03 84.79 -104.29
C LEU A 24 32.03 85.48 -105.23
N GLN A 25 32.38 86.65 -105.76
CA GLN A 25 31.64 87.28 -106.86
C GLN A 25 31.83 86.44 -108.12
N THR A 26 31.02 85.39 -108.25
CA THR A 26 30.88 84.64 -109.48
C THR A 26 29.69 85.21 -110.27
N PRO A 27 29.82 85.44 -111.58
CA PRO A 27 28.70 85.91 -112.42
C PRO A 27 27.58 84.87 -112.60
N SER A 28 27.69 83.69 -111.99
CA SER A 28 26.73 82.59 -112.06
C SER A 28 25.97 82.44 -110.75
N ALA A 29 24.63 82.52 -110.81
CA ALA A 29 23.75 82.26 -109.67
C ALA A 29 23.54 80.73 -109.50
N PRO A 30 23.60 80.19 -108.26
CA PRO A 30 23.42 78.75 -108.03
C PRO A 30 21.98 78.30 -108.30
N ALA A 31 21.80 76.99 -108.49
CA ALA A 31 20.47 76.39 -108.49
C ALA A 31 19.91 76.39 -107.06
N VAL A 32 18.86 77.17 -106.79
CA VAL A 32 18.31 77.35 -105.44
C VAL A 32 17.23 76.29 -105.18
N PHE A 33 17.32 75.60 -104.04
CA PHE A 33 16.30 74.64 -103.61
C PHE A 33 14.92 75.31 -103.48
N GLU A 34 13.87 74.58 -103.86
CA GLU A 34 12.49 75.07 -103.77
C GLU A 34 12.03 75.27 -102.32
N ARG A 35 12.66 74.57 -101.37
CA ARG A 35 12.40 74.69 -99.93
C ARG A 35 13.71 74.88 -99.19
N SER A 36 13.68 75.62 -98.08
CA SER A 36 14.83 75.81 -97.21
C SER A 36 15.16 74.59 -96.35
N ARG A 37 14.21 73.66 -96.22
CA ARG A 37 14.33 72.37 -95.52
C ARG A 37 13.31 71.38 -96.06
N TYR A 38 13.68 70.10 -96.07
CA TYR A 38 12.79 68.98 -96.38
C TYR A 38 12.69 68.07 -95.16
N ALA A 39 11.54 67.44 -94.99
CA ALA A 39 11.30 66.45 -93.96
C ALA A 39 10.67 65.22 -94.62
N PHE A 40 11.27 64.06 -94.38
CA PHE A 40 10.79 62.78 -94.84
C PHE A 40 10.80 61.80 -93.67
N SER A 41 10.04 60.72 -93.82
CA SER A 41 10.05 59.62 -92.86
C SER A 41 10.15 58.31 -93.62
N VAL A 42 10.88 57.36 -93.06
CA VAL A 42 11.10 56.04 -93.64
C VAL A 42 11.10 55.01 -92.52
N PRO A 43 10.36 53.90 -92.62
CA PRO A 43 10.44 52.85 -91.61
C PRO A 43 11.80 52.16 -91.67
N GLU A 44 12.28 51.65 -90.54
CA GLU A 44 13.62 51.06 -90.49
C GLU A 44 13.76 49.76 -91.29
N ASP A 45 12.65 49.01 -91.41
CA ASP A 45 12.51 47.80 -92.21
C ASP A 45 12.45 48.07 -93.72
N ALA A 46 12.56 49.35 -94.13
CA ALA A 46 12.53 49.72 -95.53
C ALA A 46 13.64 48.99 -96.31
N PRO A 47 13.29 48.28 -97.40
CA PRO A 47 14.27 47.53 -98.17
C PRO A 47 15.28 48.46 -98.83
N GLU A 48 16.45 47.92 -99.18
CA GLU A 48 17.45 48.65 -99.93
C GLU A 48 16.87 49.22 -101.24
N GLY A 49 17.15 50.49 -101.53
CA GLY A 49 16.63 51.20 -102.69
C GLY A 49 15.23 51.82 -102.51
N CYS A 50 14.64 51.74 -101.32
CA CYS A 50 13.34 52.34 -101.00
C CYS A 50 13.37 53.86 -101.20
N LEU A 51 12.32 54.40 -101.82
CA LEU A 51 12.17 55.83 -102.07
C LEU A 51 11.81 56.56 -100.75
N ILE A 52 12.66 57.47 -100.30
CA ILE A 52 12.42 58.29 -99.10
C ILE A 52 11.73 59.59 -99.47
N GLY A 53 12.18 60.24 -100.54
CA GLY A 53 11.64 61.52 -100.98
C GLY A 53 12.50 62.18 -102.05
N THR A 54 12.04 63.32 -102.56
CA THR A 54 12.72 64.04 -103.64
C THR A 54 12.96 65.49 -103.25
N VAL A 55 14.20 65.94 -103.41
CA VAL A 55 14.56 67.36 -103.30
C VAL A 55 14.68 67.97 -104.68
N LYS A 56 14.34 69.26 -104.81
CA LYS A 56 14.32 69.94 -106.09
C LYS A 56 14.89 71.34 -105.97
N ALA A 57 15.78 71.70 -106.88
CA ALA A 57 16.33 73.03 -107.03
C ALA A 57 16.03 73.60 -108.42
N ARG A 58 15.81 74.92 -108.50
CA ARG A 58 15.58 75.65 -109.74
C ARG A 58 16.84 76.41 -110.14
N GLY A 59 17.30 76.20 -111.37
CA GLY A 59 18.32 77.04 -111.99
C GLY A 59 17.79 78.43 -112.37
N PRO A 60 18.68 79.38 -112.73
CA PRO A 60 18.29 80.70 -113.21
C PRO A 60 17.43 80.63 -114.49
N PRO A 61 16.43 81.52 -114.66
CA PRO A 61 15.64 81.56 -115.89
C PRO A 61 16.57 81.84 -117.09
N ASN A 62 16.49 81.00 -118.13
CA ASN A 62 17.33 80.93 -119.34
C ASN A 62 18.63 80.08 -119.27
N SER A 63 18.84 79.28 -118.22
CA SER A 63 19.93 78.27 -118.23
C SER A 63 19.51 76.97 -118.94
N LEU A 64 20.36 76.47 -119.84
CA LEU A 64 20.24 75.14 -120.47
C LEU A 64 20.99 74.04 -119.70
N GLU A 65 21.65 74.40 -118.59
CA GLU A 65 22.42 73.46 -117.78
C GLU A 65 21.53 72.67 -116.81
N VAL A 66 21.83 71.38 -116.65
CA VAL A 66 21.10 70.48 -115.76
C VAL A 66 21.59 70.68 -114.32
N VAL A 67 20.67 70.66 -113.37
CA VAL A 67 20.97 70.70 -111.94
C VAL A 67 21.36 69.31 -111.48
N SER A 68 22.53 69.17 -110.84
CA SER A 68 22.97 67.95 -110.19
C SER A 68 22.84 68.02 -108.67
N TYR A 69 22.60 66.88 -108.02
CA TYR A 69 22.43 66.77 -106.56
C TYR A 69 23.45 65.82 -105.94
N GLN A 70 23.96 66.16 -104.76
CA GLN A 70 24.84 65.28 -103.97
C GLN A 70 24.61 65.44 -102.47
N ILE A 71 24.78 64.35 -101.71
CA ILE A 71 24.82 64.40 -100.24
C ILE A 71 26.22 64.90 -99.85
N SER A 72 26.28 66.03 -99.14
CA SER A 72 27.54 66.65 -98.72
C SER A 72 27.96 66.29 -97.30
N SER A 73 26.99 66.04 -96.41
CA SER A 73 27.22 65.61 -95.02
C SER A 73 25.95 65.03 -94.41
N GLY A 74 26.08 64.41 -93.24
CA GLY A 74 24.94 63.85 -92.49
C GLY A 74 24.72 62.35 -92.67
N ASP A 75 25.49 61.69 -93.54
CA ASP A 75 25.45 60.24 -93.74
C ASP A 75 26.85 59.59 -93.56
N PRO A 76 27.37 59.53 -92.32
CA PRO A 76 28.70 58.97 -92.05
C PRO A 76 28.79 57.45 -92.33
N HIS A 77 27.67 56.75 -92.31
CA HIS A 77 27.58 55.29 -92.52
C HIS A 77 27.14 54.89 -93.93
N GLY A 78 26.93 55.86 -94.82
CA GLY A 78 26.55 55.61 -96.22
C GLY A 78 25.19 54.91 -96.37
N ARG A 79 24.24 55.18 -95.46
CA ARG A 79 22.91 54.55 -95.42
C ARG A 79 21.94 55.15 -96.45
N PHE A 80 22.28 56.28 -97.04
CA PHE A 80 21.44 56.99 -98.00
C PHE A 80 22.16 57.20 -99.33
N SER A 81 21.39 57.25 -100.41
CA SER A 81 21.87 57.63 -101.74
C SER A 81 20.96 58.69 -102.32
N ILE A 82 21.51 59.57 -103.16
CA ILE A 82 20.73 60.53 -103.93
C ILE A 82 20.97 60.35 -105.42
N ASP A 83 19.90 60.32 -106.19
CA ASP A 83 19.97 60.39 -107.64
C ASP A 83 20.49 61.77 -108.07
N PRO A 84 21.64 61.85 -108.76
CA PRO A 84 22.27 63.11 -109.08
C PRO A 84 21.49 63.91 -110.12
N GLN A 85 20.58 63.32 -110.91
CA GLN A 85 19.81 64.04 -111.93
C GLN A 85 18.42 64.46 -111.41
N PHE A 86 17.79 63.60 -110.61
CA PHE A 86 16.40 63.76 -110.21
C PHE A 86 16.22 64.19 -108.74
N GLY A 87 17.29 64.20 -107.94
CA GLY A 87 17.24 64.60 -106.52
C GLY A 87 16.47 63.60 -105.65
N ILE A 88 16.33 62.35 -106.11
CA ILE A 88 15.59 61.28 -105.45
C ILE A 88 16.48 60.64 -104.38
N ILE A 89 16.07 60.68 -103.13
CA ILE A 89 16.78 60.06 -102.01
C ILE A 89 16.25 58.64 -101.81
N ARG A 90 17.16 57.66 -101.72
CA ARG A 90 16.86 56.26 -101.46
C ARG A 90 17.66 55.69 -100.30
N THR A 91 17.12 54.68 -99.63
CA THR A 91 17.90 53.83 -98.71
C THR A 91 18.98 53.07 -99.48
N LYS A 92 20.14 52.90 -98.86
CA LYS A 92 21.28 52.13 -99.43
C LYS A 92 21.70 50.96 -98.54
N ASN A 93 21.55 51.09 -97.23
CA ASN A 93 21.76 50.00 -96.26
C ASN A 93 20.56 49.93 -95.32
N GLN A 94 20.48 48.87 -94.52
CA GLN A 94 19.48 48.76 -93.45
C GLN A 94 19.59 49.94 -92.49
N LEU A 95 18.41 50.42 -92.09
CA LEU A 95 18.24 51.40 -91.03
C LEU A 95 17.96 50.65 -89.73
N ASP A 96 18.20 51.30 -88.61
CA ASP A 96 18.04 50.75 -87.26
C ASP A 96 17.65 51.94 -86.38
N HIS A 97 16.41 51.94 -85.91
CA HIS A 97 15.79 53.00 -85.14
C HIS A 97 16.42 53.09 -83.75
N GLU A 98 16.67 51.96 -83.10
CA GLU A 98 17.24 51.81 -81.76
C GLU A 98 18.66 52.38 -81.71
N THR A 99 19.39 52.27 -82.82
CA THR A 99 20.70 52.91 -82.98
C THR A 99 20.59 54.38 -83.39
N GLN A 100 19.73 54.73 -84.35
CA GLN A 100 19.60 56.11 -84.86
C GLN A 100 18.20 56.43 -85.44
N SER A 101 17.35 57.06 -84.63
CA SER A 101 15.97 57.43 -85.00
C SER A 101 15.83 58.69 -85.87
N VAL A 102 16.86 59.55 -85.94
CA VAL A 102 16.82 60.81 -86.72
C VAL A 102 18.13 61.02 -87.47
N VAL A 103 18.02 61.33 -88.76
CA VAL A 103 19.15 61.63 -89.65
C VAL A 103 18.95 62.97 -90.32
N VAL A 104 19.93 63.87 -90.22
CA VAL A 104 19.90 65.18 -90.90
C VAL A 104 20.95 65.21 -92.01
N LEU A 105 20.50 65.07 -93.26
CA LEU A 105 21.35 65.16 -94.44
C LEU A 105 21.50 66.62 -94.89
N THR A 106 22.69 66.99 -95.34
CA THR A 106 22.91 68.26 -96.05
C THR A 106 23.14 67.97 -97.53
N ILE A 107 22.24 68.43 -98.38
CA ILE A 107 22.28 68.16 -99.83
C ILE A 107 22.70 69.43 -100.55
N GLN A 108 23.64 69.27 -101.48
CA GLN A 108 24.10 70.33 -102.35
C GLN A 108 23.52 70.18 -103.75
N SER A 109 23.14 71.31 -104.35
CA SER A 109 22.77 71.43 -105.76
C SER A 109 23.86 72.18 -106.51
N GLN A 110 24.23 71.67 -107.68
CA GLN A 110 25.21 72.30 -108.57
C GLN A 110 24.60 72.46 -109.97
N LEU A 111 24.94 73.55 -110.66
CA LEU A 111 24.50 73.80 -112.02
C LEU A 111 25.65 73.47 -112.98
N GLY A 112 25.52 72.44 -113.81
CA GLY A 112 26.60 71.97 -114.68
C GLY A 112 27.90 71.69 -113.90
N ASN A 113 29.02 72.23 -114.38
CA ASN A 113 30.32 72.18 -113.70
C ASN A 113 30.66 73.47 -112.93
N SER A 114 29.66 74.28 -112.57
CA SER A 114 29.86 75.55 -111.86
C SER A 114 30.43 75.31 -110.46
N PRO A 115 31.45 76.06 -110.00
CA PRO A 115 31.97 75.96 -108.63
C PRO A 115 30.97 76.48 -107.57
N VAL A 116 29.82 77.03 -107.99
CA VAL A 116 28.80 77.60 -107.12
C VAL A 116 27.72 76.57 -106.84
N TYR A 117 27.43 76.33 -105.57
CA TYR A 117 26.40 75.41 -105.12
C TYR A 117 25.43 76.10 -104.14
N SER A 118 24.21 75.58 -104.05
CA SER A 118 23.29 75.86 -102.93
C SER A 118 23.22 74.62 -102.06
N SER A 119 22.90 74.78 -100.77
CA SER A 119 22.69 73.66 -99.85
C SER A 119 21.33 73.74 -99.17
N THR A 120 20.71 72.59 -98.91
CA THR A 120 19.51 72.46 -98.06
C THR A 120 19.69 71.33 -97.05
N GLN A 121 18.96 71.40 -95.94
CA GLN A 121 18.86 70.30 -94.98
C GLN A 121 17.66 69.41 -95.28
N VAL A 122 17.84 68.11 -95.10
CA VAL A 122 16.79 67.09 -95.16
C VAL A 122 16.79 66.34 -93.85
N ASN A 123 15.72 66.49 -93.09
CA ASN A 123 15.49 65.72 -91.88
C ASN A 123 14.76 64.42 -92.24
N ILE A 124 15.34 63.29 -91.90
CA ILE A 124 14.78 61.96 -92.12
C ILE A 124 14.51 61.38 -90.74
N SER A 125 13.23 61.19 -90.42
CA SER A 125 12.81 60.43 -89.25
C SER A 125 12.74 58.95 -89.63
N VAL A 126 13.56 58.13 -88.97
CA VAL A 126 13.44 56.68 -89.06
C VAL A 126 12.26 56.28 -88.18
N ILE A 127 11.24 55.68 -88.77
CA ILE A 127 10.05 55.22 -88.06
C ILE A 127 10.38 53.83 -87.49
N ASP A 128 10.23 53.70 -86.19
CA ASP A 128 10.31 52.47 -85.41
C ASP A 128 9.34 51.39 -85.95
N VAL A 129 9.86 50.17 -86.09
CA VAL A 129 9.12 48.95 -86.41
C VAL A 129 9.29 47.96 -85.26
N ASN A 130 8.19 47.33 -84.84
CA ASN A 130 8.18 46.36 -83.74
C ASN A 130 8.99 45.09 -84.08
N ASP A 131 10.30 45.11 -83.84
CA ASP A 131 11.25 44.07 -84.21
C ASP A 131 12.07 43.52 -83.04
N ASN A 132 11.99 44.15 -81.86
CA ASN A 132 12.55 43.62 -80.62
C ASN A 132 11.42 43.14 -79.70
N PRO A 133 11.34 41.84 -79.36
CA PRO A 133 10.38 41.38 -78.37
C PRO A 133 10.81 41.73 -76.94
N PRO A 134 9.88 41.77 -75.98
CA PRO A 134 10.21 41.99 -74.58
C PRO A 134 10.95 40.77 -73.99
N VAL A 135 12.04 41.03 -73.24
CA VAL A 135 12.94 40.00 -72.69
C VAL A 135 13.06 40.10 -71.17
N PHE A 136 12.90 38.96 -70.47
CA PHE A 136 13.23 38.84 -69.05
C PHE A 136 14.73 38.58 -68.85
N LEU A 137 15.35 39.26 -67.88
CA LEU A 137 16.78 39.10 -67.53
C LEU A 137 17.09 37.72 -66.93
N THR A 138 16.12 37.08 -66.29
CA THR A 138 16.24 35.78 -65.62
C THR A 138 15.20 34.79 -66.12
N LYS A 139 15.55 33.50 -66.18
CA LYS A 139 14.63 32.43 -66.60
C LYS A 139 13.73 31.90 -65.49
N SER A 140 14.15 32.06 -64.24
CA SER A 140 13.42 31.57 -63.08
C SER A 140 13.76 32.36 -61.82
N ASP A 141 12.82 32.47 -60.90
CA ASP A 141 13.02 33.08 -59.59
C ASP A 141 12.27 32.30 -58.49
N LYS A 142 12.64 32.50 -57.22
CA LYS A 142 11.99 31.87 -56.06
C LYS A 142 11.59 32.93 -55.04
N VAL A 143 10.32 32.94 -54.69
CA VAL A 143 9.77 33.75 -53.60
C VAL A 143 9.19 32.85 -52.51
N THR A 144 9.29 33.28 -51.27
CA THR A 144 8.74 32.58 -50.11
C THR A 144 7.78 33.50 -49.39
N ILE A 145 6.58 33.00 -49.09
CA ILE A 145 5.50 33.76 -48.46
C ILE A 145 4.96 33.00 -47.25
N SER A 146 4.46 33.72 -46.25
CA SER A 146 3.74 33.10 -45.14
C SER A 146 2.27 32.91 -45.53
N HIS A 147 1.64 31.84 -45.06
CA HIS A 147 0.21 31.60 -45.28
C HIS A 147 -0.69 32.65 -44.60
N THR A 148 -0.17 33.44 -43.65
CA THR A 148 -0.91 34.54 -42.99
C THR A 148 -0.94 35.83 -43.80
N GLN A 149 -0.28 35.86 -44.97
CA GLN A 149 -0.19 37.07 -45.77
C GLN A 149 -1.57 37.44 -46.35
N PRO A 150 -2.07 38.66 -46.10
CA PRO A 150 -3.43 39.01 -46.49
C PRO A 150 -3.56 39.14 -48.02
N PRO A 151 -4.77 38.89 -48.56
CA PRO A 151 -5.09 39.22 -49.95
C PRO A 151 -4.77 40.69 -50.27
N GLY A 152 -4.24 40.94 -51.46
CA GLY A 152 -3.79 42.24 -51.94
C GLY A 152 -2.29 42.50 -51.75
N THR A 153 -1.57 41.63 -51.05
CA THR A 153 -0.13 41.83 -50.85
C THR A 153 0.66 41.56 -52.12
N ALA A 154 1.56 42.47 -52.48
CA ALA A 154 2.54 42.29 -53.56
C ALA A 154 3.61 41.29 -53.12
N ILE A 155 3.76 40.19 -53.86
CA ILE A 155 4.69 39.11 -53.55
C ILE A 155 5.90 39.10 -54.49
N TYR A 156 5.75 39.61 -55.71
CA TYR A 156 6.81 39.57 -56.72
C TYR A 156 6.63 40.71 -57.73
N ILE A 157 7.71 41.17 -58.36
CA ILE A 157 7.66 42.16 -59.45
C ILE A 157 8.40 41.56 -60.64
N ALA A 158 7.65 41.22 -61.68
CA ALA A 158 8.20 40.77 -62.94
C ALA A 158 8.68 41.99 -63.76
N HIS A 159 9.89 41.89 -64.30
CA HIS A 159 10.48 42.95 -65.10
C HIS A 159 11.08 42.38 -66.39
N ALA A 160 10.54 42.83 -67.51
CA ALA A 160 11.06 42.58 -68.85
C ALA A 160 11.46 43.92 -69.47
N GLU A 161 12.42 43.89 -70.38
CA GLU A 161 12.89 45.05 -71.13
C GLU A 161 12.58 44.87 -72.61
N ASP A 162 12.10 45.93 -73.25
CA ASP A 162 11.85 46.02 -74.68
C ASP A 162 12.64 47.21 -75.21
N LYS A 163 13.25 47.06 -76.39
CA LYS A 163 14.12 48.08 -76.97
C LYS A 163 13.39 49.06 -77.88
N ASP A 164 12.20 48.68 -78.35
CA ASP A 164 11.44 49.49 -79.27
C ASP A 164 10.85 50.71 -78.52
N SER A 165 10.34 51.69 -79.27
CA SER A 165 9.82 52.95 -78.72
C SER A 165 8.29 53.01 -78.75
N GLY A 166 7.72 53.87 -77.90
CA GLY A 166 6.28 54.09 -77.87
C GLY A 166 5.49 52.80 -77.57
N LEU A 167 4.50 52.48 -78.41
CA LEU A 167 3.66 51.28 -78.22
C LEU A 167 4.42 49.98 -78.53
N ASN A 168 5.45 50.03 -79.40
CA ASN A 168 6.27 48.86 -79.72
C ASN A 168 7.12 48.45 -78.51
N GLY A 169 7.59 49.42 -77.69
CA GLY A 169 8.28 49.14 -76.44
C GLY A 169 7.39 49.03 -75.19
N GLU A 170 6.07 49.22 -75.30
CA GLU A 170 5.18 49.23 -74.13
C GLU A 170 4.76 47.81 -73.74
N ILE A 171 5.29 47.33 -72.62
CA ILE A 171 5.12 45.95 -72.17
C ILE A 171 3.86 45.76 -71.33
N LYS A 172 3.13 44.69 -71.63
CA LYS A 172 2.05 44.12 -70.82
C LYS A 172 2.42 42.76 -70.27
N TYR A 173 2.23 42.58 -68.96
CA TYR A 173 2.50 41.33 -68.27
C TYR A 173 1.22 40.50 -68.07
N SER A 174 1.35 39.18 -68.21
CA SER A 174 0.26 38.24 -67.93
C SER A 174 0.78 36.94 -67.30
N ILE A 175 -0.07 36.29 -66.48
CA ILE A 175 0.21 34.95 -65.95
C ILE A 175 -0.42 33.94 -66.90
N THR A 176 0.41 33.09 -67.51
CA THR A 176 -0.01 32.08 -68.51
C THR A 176 -0.21 30.70 -67.90
N SER A 177 0.35 30.44 -66.72
CA SER A 177 0.10 29.21 -65.97
C SER A 177 -1.36 29.11 -65.55
N LYS A 178 -2.04 28.00 -65.87
CA LYS A 178 -3.43 27.70 -65.44
C LYS A 178 -3.57 27.41 -63.94
N GLN A 179 -2.62 27.84 -63.12
CA GLN A 179 -2.59 27.52 -61.70
C GLN A 179 -3.29 28.61 -60.90
N SER A 180 -4.49 28.26 -60.43
CA SER A 180 -5.25 28.85 -59.31
C SER A 180 -5.55 30.35 -59.40
N ASN A 181 -6.80 30.74 -59.10
CA ASN A 181 -7.23 32.12 -58.90
C ASN A 181 -6.60 32.77 -57.64
N ALA A 182 -5.40 32.33 -57.23
CA ALA A 182 -4.64 32.71 -56.06
C ALA A 182 -3.68 33.87 -56.30
N PHE A 183 -3.31 34.11 -57.55
CA PHE A 183 -2.39 35.18 -57.92
C PHE A 183 -2.96 35.99 -59.08
N SER A 184 -2.75 37.30 -59.03
CA SER A 184 -3.01 38.22 -60.14
C SER A 184 -1.75 39.01 -60.44
N ILE A 185 -1.60 39.48 -61.68
CA ILE A 185 -0.50 40.36 -62.06
C ILE A 185 -1.07 41.68 -62.56
N ASP A 186 -0.50 42.81 -62.12
CA ASP A 186 -0.77 44.12 -62.71
C ASP A 186 -0.18 44.14 -64.14
N PRO A 187 -1.00 44.24 -65.20
CA PRO A 187 -0.51 44.15 -66.57
C PRO A 187 0.48 45.25 -66.93
N SER A 188 0.43 46.41 -66.29
CA SER A 188 1.30 47.56 -66.60
C SER A 188 2.57 47.61 -65.75
N ARG A 189 2.54 47.01 -64.55
CA ARG A 189 3.65 47.11 -63.57
C ARG A 189 4.38 45.79 -63.33
N GLY A 190 3.83 44.66 -63.79
CA GLY A 190 4.40 43.34 -63.54
C GLY A 190 4.30 42.87 -62.08
N VAL A 191 3.57 43.59 -61.22
CA VAL A 191 3.43 43.26 -59.80
C VAL A 191 2.47 42.09 -59.62
N VAL A 192 2.97 40.97 -59.11
CA VAL A 192 2.17 39.81 -58.75
C VAL A 192 1.62 40.01 -57.34
N ASN A 193 0.30 40.01 -57.21
CA ASN A 193 -0.43 40.14 -55.96
C ASN A 193 -1.12 38.84 -55.58
N LEU A 194 -1.21 38.60 -54.27
CA LEU A 194 -2.01 37.52 -53.71
C LEU A 194 -3.51 37.89 -53.76
N THR A 195 -4.38 37.04 -54.31
CA THR A 195 -5.82 37.35 -54.44
C THR A 195 -6.70 36.71 -53.37
N ARG A 196 -6.19 35.66 -52.71
CA ARG A 196 -6.85 34.99 -51.57
C ARG A 196 -5.80 34.44 -50.61
N THR A 197 -6.19 34.20 -49.37
CA THR A 197 -5.36 33.50 -48.39
C THR A 197 -5.11 32.06 -48.85
N LEU A 198 -3.88 31.59 -48.68
CA LEU A 198 -3.48 30.21 -49.00
C LEU A 198 -3.39 29.44 -47.70
N PHE A 199 -4.09 28.31 -47.59
CA PHE A 199 -4.05 27.45 -46.42
C PHE A 199 -2.99 26.35 -46.61
N ALA A 200 -2.35 25.92 -45.51
CA ALA A 200 -1.24 24.98 -45.53
C ALA A 200 -1.59 23.60 -46.12
N ASP A 201 -2.87 23.24 -46.11
CA ASP A 201 -3.42 21.96 -46.58
C ASP A 201 -3.69 21.89 -48.09
N GLU A 202 -3.62 23.01 -48.83
CA GLU A 202 -3.94 23.04 -50.26
C GLU A 202 -2.77 22.56 -51.14
N ARG A 203 -1.69 23.37 -51.23
CA ARG A 203 -0.46 23.12 -52.01
C ARG A 203 0.68 23.99 -51.46
N GLN A 204 1.79 23.38 -51.09
CA GLN A 204 2.95 24.08 -50.51
C GLN A 204 3.82 24.81 -51.56
N GLU A 205 3.62 24.50 -52.84
CA GLU A 205 4.41 25.06 -53.93
C GLU A 205 3.52 25.45 -55.13
N TYR A 206 3.72 26.66 -55.65
CA TYR A 206 3.11 27.13 -56.91
C TYR A 206 4.21 27.53 -57.90
N ILE A 207 4.00 27.24 -59.18
CA ILE A 207 4.92 27.63 -60.26
C ILE A 207 4.15 28.53 -61.23
N LEU A 208 4.46 29.83 -61.17
CA LEU A 208 3.84 30.84 -62.03
C LEU A 208 4.67 31.03 -63.29
N HIS A 209 4.04 30.90 -64.45
CA HIS A 209 4.66 31.25 -65.74
C HIS A 209 4.19 32.64 -66.16
N ILE A 210 5.10 33.60 -66.15
CA ILE A 210 4.83 35.00 -66.50
C ILE A 210 5.30 35.26 -67.93
N ALA A 211 4.42 35.85 -68.73
CA ALA A 211 4.71 36.30 -70.09
C ALA A 211 4.71 37.83 -70.16
N ALA A 212 5.57 38.36 -71.02
CA ALA A 212 5.58 39.76 -71.43
C ALA A 212 5.20 39.84 -72.92
N GLU A 213 4.35 40.80 -73.24
CA GLU A 213 3.84 41.08 -74.59
C GLU A 213 3.93 42.59 -74.82
N ASP A 214 4.53 43.01 -75.93
CA ASP A 214 4.52 44.43 -76.30
C ASP A 214 3.14 44.88 -76.81
N CYS A 215 2.95 46.17 -77.01
CA CYS A 215 1.73 46.74 -77.57
C CYS A 215 1.85 47.08 -79.07
N GLY A 216 2.86 46.54 -79.75
CA GLY A 216 3.07 46.69 -81.18
C GLY A 216 2.06 45.93 -82.03
N ASN A 217 2.13 46.08 -83.35
CA ASN A 217 1.25 45.38 -84.29
C ASN A 217 2.03 44.78 -85.46
N PRO A 218 2.19 43.44 -85.54
CA PRO A 218 1.69 42.45 -84.58
C PRO A 218 2.41 42.54 -83.22
N PRO A 219 1.74 42.18 -82.11
CA PRO A 219 2.40 42.16 -80.80
C PRO A 219 3.44 41.03 -80.76
N LEU A 220 4.65 41.31 -80.28
CA LEU A 220 5.64 40.28 -80.02
C LEU A 220 5.55 39.86 -78.56
N THR A 221 5.80 38.57 -78.34
CA THR A 221 5.63 37.95 -77.02
C THR A 221 6.82 37.07 -76.69
N SER A 222 7.13 36.97 -75.40
CA SER A 222 8.13 36.03 -74.88
C SER A 222 7.58 34.59 -74.72
N LEU A 223 6.52 34.20 -75.45
CA LEU A 223 5.72 32.99 -75.21
C LEU A 223 6.41 31.65 -75.52
N LEU A 224 7.61 31.64 -76.09
CA LEU A 224 8.40 30.44 -76.18
C LEU A 224 8.86 30.07 -74.75
N MET A 225 8.56 28.87 -74.26
CA MET A 225 8.91 28.41 -72.89
C MET A 225 10.39 28.62 -72.50
N ARG A 226 11.29 28.89 -73.45
CA ARG A 226 12.69 29.22 -73.18
C ARG A 226 12.89 30.62 -72.56
N ASP A 227 11.95 31.54 -72.77
CA ASP A 227 12.06 32.96 -72.43
C ASP A 227 10.91 33.45 -71.52
N SER A 228 10.00 32.57 -71.06
CA SER A 228 9.04 32.86 -69.99
C SER A 228 9.71 32.78 -68.61
N LEU A 229 9.39 33.71 -67.70
CA LEU A 229 9.88 33.69 -66.31
C LEU A 229 9.07 32.69 -65.46
N ALA A 230 9.74 31.68 -64.92
CA ALA A 230 9.14 30.73 -63.97
C ALA A 230 9.38 31.16 -62.51
N VAL A 231 8.35 31.60 -61.79
CA VAL A 231 8.44 32.01 -60.38
C VAL A 231 7.91 30.89 -59.49
N LYS A 232 8.79 30.30 -58.66
CA LYS A 232 8.42 29.31 -57.64
C LYS A 232 8.02 30.02 -56.35
N VAL A 233 6.77 29.90 -55.95
CA VAL A 233 6.24 30.40 -54.68
C VAL A 233 6.20 29.24 -53.67
N VAL A 234 6.92 29.38 -52.55
CA VAL A 234 6.91 28.40 -51.45
C VAL A 234 6.19 29.00 -50.24
N ILE A 235 5.27 28.26 -49.65
CA ILE A 235 4.56 28.66 -48.42
C ILE A 235 5.34 28.19 -47.20
N LEU A 236 5.53 29.06 -46.21
CA LEU A 236 6.05 28.69 -44.90
C LEU A 236 4.92 28.35 -43.92
N ASP A 237 5.12 27.26 -43.21
CA ASP A 237 4.35 26.88 -42.04
C ASP A 237 4.59 27.86 -40.87
N ILE A 238 3.57 28.08 -40.04
CA ILE A 238 3.71 28.81 -38.77
C ILE A 238 3.23 27.90 -37.65
N ASN A 239 3.80 28.07 -36.45
CA ASN A 239 3.41 27.29 -35.29
C ASN A 239 2.08 27.81 -34.71
N ASP A 240 0.95 27.41 -35.30
CA ASP A 240 -0.40 27.82 -34.87
C ASP A 240 -1.24 26.68 -34.30
N ASN A 241 -0.75 25.43 -34.37
CA ASN A 241 -1.35 24.31 -33.70
C ASN A 241 -0.52 23.91 -32.48
N SER A 242 -1.19 23.42 -31.44
CA SER A 242 -0.54 22.92 -30.24
C SER A 242 -0.62 21.40 -30.19
N PRO A 243 0.35 20.71 -29.56
CA PRO A 243 0.32 19.26 -29.47
C PRO A 243 -0.94 18.74 -28.77
N SER A 244 -1.46 17.59 -29.20
CA SER A 244 -2.63 16.93 -28.60
C SER A 244 -2.32 15.49 -28.20
N PHE A 245 -2.59 15.14 -26.94
CA PHE A 245 -2.33 13.78 -26.44
C PHE A 245 -3.26 12.74 -27.09
N THR A 246 -2.67 11.65 -27.55
CA THR A 246 -3.38 10.47 -28.07
C THR A 246 -3.30 9.27 -27.12
N SER A 247 -2.37 9.27 -26.16
CA SER A 247 -2.26 8.25 -25.11
C SER A 247 -3.40 8.37 -24.08
N LEU A 248 -3.74 7.23 -23.45
CA LEU A 248 -4.73 7.17 -22.38
C LEU A 248 -4.19 7.79 -21.08
N PRO A 249 -5.02 8.46 -20.27
CA PRO A 249 -4.59 9.09 -19.02
C PRO A 249 -4.47 8.10 -17.84
N LEU A 250 -4.34 6.79 -18.11
CA LEU A 250 -4.32 5.74 -17.09
C LEU A 250 -3.35 4.63 -17.48
N SER A 251 -2.51 4.20 -16.54
CA SER A 251 -1.65 3.03 -16.65
C SER A 251 -1.67 2.19 -15.37
N TYR A 252 -1.27 0.93 -15.50
CA TYR A 252 -1.14 -0.02 -14.40
C TYR A 252 0.26 -0.64 -14.44
N VAL A 253 0.88 -0.80 -13.28
CA VAL A 253 2.22 -1.38 -13.14
C VAL A 253 2.25 -2.22 -11.87
N MET A 254 2.78 -3.44 -11.93
CA MET A 254 2.98 -4.26 -10.72
C MET A 254 4.12 -3.67 -9.89
N GLU A 255 4.08 -3.82 -8.58
CA GLU A 255 5.13 -3.26 -7.71
C GLU A 255 6.47 -4.01 -7.77
N ASP A 256 6.42 -5.32 -8.05
CA ASP A 256 7.58 -6.22 -8.13
C ASP A 256 8.42 -6.06 -9.41
N VAL A 257 8.09 -5.11 -10.27
CA VAL A 257 8.82 -4.87 -11.52
C VAL A 257 10.21 -4.29 -11.25
N GLU A 258 11.18 -4.73 -12.04
CA GLU A 258 12.55 -4.21 -11.95
C GLU A 258 12.65 -2.73 -12.36
N VAL A 259 13.72 -2.08 -11.92
CA VAL A 259 14.06 -0.72 -12.36
C VAL A 259 14.32 -0.70 -13.87
N GLY A 260 13.72 0.26 -14.57
CA GLY A 260 13.79 0.38 -16.03
C GLY A 260 12.62 -0.28 -16.76
N PHE A 261 11.64 -0.85 -16.04
CA PHE A 261 10.42 -1.40 -16.62
C PHE A 261 9.59 -0.32 -17.33
N LEU A 262 9.04 -0.65 -18.50
CA LEU A 262 8.20 0.25 -19.28
C LEU A 262 6.79 0.34 -18.69
N VAL A 263 6.45 1.50 -18.12
CA VAL A 263 5.17 1.75 -17.44
C VAL A 263 4.09 2.23 -18.40
N HIS A 264 4.45 3.16 -19.30
CA HIS A 264 3.50 3.74 -20.25
C HIS A 264 4.24 4.33 -21.46
N HIS A 265 3.55 4.41 -22.60
CA HIS A 265 4.03 5.15 -23.77
C HIS A 265 3.16 6.38 -23.98
N ILE A 266 3.69 7.54 -23.56
CA ILE A 266 3.01 8.83 -23.71
C ILE A 266 3.18 9.27 -25.17
N THR A 267 2.05 9.56 -25.83
CA THR A 267 2.04 9.97 -27.23
C THR A 267 1.16 11.19 -27.42
N ALA A 268 1.68 12.17 -28.14
CA ALA A 268 0.96 13.34 -28.59
C ALA A 268 1.28 13.63 -30.07
N LYS A 269 0.36 14.32 -30.74
CA LYS A 269 0.48 14.69 -32.15
C LYS A 269 0.28 16.18 -32.32
N ASP A 270 1.15 16.78 -33.13
CA ASP A 270 1.04 18.14 -33.61
C ASP A 270 0.95 18.11 -35.14
N PRO A 271 -0.05 18.77 -35.75
CA PRO A 271 -0.25 18.76 -37.20
C PRO A 271 0.71 19.68 -37.97
N ASP A 272 1.49 20.54 -37.31
CA ASP A 272 2.40 21.48 -37.96
C ASP A 272 3.62 20.79 -38.58
N GLU A 273 4.37 21.50 -39.44
CA GLU A 273 5.47 20.91 -40.20
C GLU A 273 6.85 21.10 -39.56
N GLY A 274 7.71 20.10 -39.73
CA GLY A 274 9.10 20.19 -39.30
C GLY A 274 9.23 20.38 -37.78
N ARG A 275 9.84 21.49 -37.35
CA ARG A 275 10.06 21.79 -35.93
C ARG A 275 8.78 22.24 -35.21
N ASN A 276 7.85 22.86 -35.94
CA ASN A 276 6.56 23.27 -35.40
C ASN A 276 5.71 22.04 -35.02
N GLY A 277 5.81 20.94 -35.77
CA GLY A 277 5.16 19.67 -35.42
C GLY A 277 5.98 18.74 -34.50
N GLN A 278 7.21 19.11 -34.13
CA GLN A 278 8.12 18.21 -33.43
C GLN A 278 7.86 18.24 -31.91
N VAL A 279 7.20 17.21 -31.40
CA VAL A 279 6.80 17.13 -29.99
C VAL A 279 7.91 16.58 -29.09
N THR A 280 8.08 17.21 -27.92
CA THR A 280 8.88 16.74 -26.80
C THR A 280 8.05 16.61 -25.53
N TYR A 281 8.46 15.70 -24.63
CA TYR A 281 7.69 15.33 -23.44
C TYR A 281 8.42 15.66 -22.14
N HIS A 282 7.66 16.15 -21.16
CA HIS A 282 8.17 16.54 -19.85
C HIS A 282 7.21 16.13 -18.72
N ILE A 283 7.76 15.82 -17.54
CA ILE A 283 6.97 15.69 -16.31
C ILE A 283 7.05 17.03 -15.56
N LEU A 284 5.91 17.66 -15.30
CA LEU A 284 5.83 18.93 -14.57
C LEU A 284 5.71 18.72 -13.06
N SER A 285 4.92 17.73 -12.62
CA SER A 285 4.67 17.43 -11.20
C SER A 285 4.12 16.01 -10.99
N GLY A 286 4.05 15.57 -9.73
CA GLY A 286 3.54 14.24 -9.34
C GLY A 286 4.60 13.14 -9.28
N ASN A 287 5.87 13.49 -9.52
CA ASN A 287 7.02 12.60 -9.50
C ASN A 287 8.11 13.11 -8.54
N GLU A 288 7.71 13.61 -7.37
CA GLU A 288 8.57 14.28 -6.40
C GLU A 288 9.64 13.33 -5.82
N ASN A 289 9.28 12.06 -5.65
CA ASN A 289 10.19 10.99 -5.21
C ASN A 289 11.10 10.46 -6.34
N LYS A 290 10.94 10.96 -7.57
CA LYS A 290 11.66 10.50 -8.77
C LYS A 290 11.50 8.99 -9.01
N ALA A 291 10.30 8.46 -8.82
CA ALA A 291 9.96 7.07 -9.09
C ALA A 291 9.97 6.73 -10.59
N PHE A 292 9.77 7.71 -11.47
CA PHE A 292 9.71 7.50 -12.92
C PHE A 292 10.71 8.37 -13.70
N VAL A 293 11.15 7.88 -14.86
CA VAL A 293 11.89 8.63 -15.86
C VAL A 293 11.07 8.68 -17.15
N LEU A 294 10.94 9.86 -17.73
CA LEU A 294 10.31 10.07 -19.04
C LEU A 294 11.37 10.44 -20.07
N ASP A 295 11.51 9.63 -21.11
CA ASP A 295 12.34 9.99 -22.25
C ASP A 295 11.65 11.08 -23.08
N LYS A 296 12.30 12.23 -23.18
CA LYS A 296 11.72 13.44 -23.79
C LYS A 296 11.43 13.34 -25.28
N ILE A 297 12.05 12.39 -25.99
CA ILE A 297 11.93 12.25 -27.45
C ILE A 297 10.94 11.13 -27.79
N THR A 298 11.09 9.98 -27.16
CA THR A 298 10.30 8.78 -27.45
C THR A 298 8.97 8.76 -26.70
N GLY A 299 8.84 9.50 -25.59
CA GLY A 299 7.66 9.48 -24.74
C GLY A 299 7.54 8.23 -23.86
N LEU A 300 8.59 7.41 -23.78
CA LEU A 300 8.61 6.21 -22.94
C LEU A 300 8.79 6.59 -21.48
N LEU A 301 7.82 6.19 -20.65
CA LEU A 301 7.87 6.36 -19.20
C LEU A 301 8.31 5.03 -18.56
N THR A 302 9.45 5.03 -17.87
CA THR A 302 10.01 3.85 -17.21
C THR A 302 10.15 4.04 -15.70
N THR A 303 10.18 2.94 -14.94
CA THR A 303 10.52 2.98 -13.51
C THR A 303 11.98 3.39 -13.31
N ALA A 304 12.22 4.24 -12.31
CA ALA A 304 13.54 4.71 -11.89
C ALA A 304 13.98 4.08 -10.57
N GLN A 305 13.00 3.60 -9.80
CA GLN A 305 13.13 2.99 -8.48
C GLN A 305 12.16 1.80 -8.41
N LEU A 306 12.40 0.91 -7.44
CA LEU A 306 11.42 -0.11 -7.11
C LEU A 306 10.15 0.57 -6.60
N LEU A 307 9.01 0.05 -7.03
CA LEU A 307 7.71 0.51 -6.57
C LEU A 307 7.30 -0.35 -5.37
N ASP A 308 6.50 0.25 -4.51
CA ASP A 308 5.95 -0.36 -3.30
C ASP A 308 4.58 0.27 -3.11
N ARG A 309 3.54 -0.56 -3.22
CA ARG A 309 2.15 -0.16 -3.18
C ARG A 309 1.74 0.20 -1.76
N GLU A 310 2.25 -0.51 -0.76
CA GLU A 310 2.02 -0.28 0.68
C GLU A 310 2.52 1.10 1.11
N ILE A 311 3.54 1.63 0.44
CA ILE A 311 4.00 3.01 0.58
C ILE A 311 3.15 3.97 -0.27
N GLN A 312 2.95 3.67 -1.56
CA GLN A 312 2.21 4.56 -2.47
C GLN A 312 1.49 3.82 -3.60
N GLU A 313 0.18 3.65 -3.44
CA GLU A 313 -0.69 2.95 -4.39
C GLU A 313 -0.91 3.66 -5.74
N ARG A 314 -0.76 4.99 -5.79
CA ARG A 314 -1.16 5.80 -6.96
C ARG A 314 -0.24 7.00 -7.16
N TYR A 315 0.12 7.22 -8.42
CA TYR A 315 0.90 8.38 -8.86
C TYR A 315 0.08 9.20 -9.86
N SER A 316 -0.02 10.51 -9.66
CA SER A 316 -0.75 11.42 -10.56
C SER A 316 0.24 12.37 -11.24
N LEU A 317 0.81 11.94 -12.36
CA LEU A 317 1.82 12.69 -13.10
C LEU A 317 1.16 13.75 -13.99
N THR A 318 1.52 15.01 -13.81
CA THR A 318 1.15 16.05 -14.80
C THR A 318 2.23 16.09 -15.86
N VAL A 319 1.91 15.59 -17.05
CA VAL A 319 2.82 15.51 -18.18
C VAL A 319 2.49 16.60 -19.20
N MET A 320 3.53 17.12 -19.85
CA MET A 320 3.45 18.17 -20.86
C MET A 320 4.03 17.68 -22.17
N ALA A 321 3.30 17.91 -23.25
CA ALA A 321 3.77 17.81 -24.62
C ALA A 321 3.99 19.23 -25.16
N CYS A 322 5.19 19.52 -25.65
CA CYS A 322 5.58 20.83 -26.15
C CYS A 322 6.17 20.68 -27.55
N ASP A 323 5.73 21.51 -28.49
CA ASP A 323 6.38 21.60 -29.79
C ASP A 323 7.71 22.38 -29.70
N ASP A 324 8.45 22.38 -30.81
CA ASP A 324 9.75 23.04 -30.96
C ASP A 324 9.64 24.34 -31.80
N GLY A 325 8.42 24.87 -31.92
CA GLY A 325 8.05 26.04 -32.69
C GLY A 325 8.45 27.38 -32.04
N SER A 326 8.08 28.50 -32.67
CA SER A 326 8.41 29.86 -32.17
C SER A 326 7.27 30.85 -32.46
N PRO A 327 6.44 31.21 -31.47
CA PRO A 327 6.48 30.74 -30.07
C PRO A 327 6.13 29.25 -29.96
N ALA A 328 6.73 28.56 -28.99
CA ALA A 328 6.40 27.16 -28.73
C ALA A 328 5.02 27.05 -28.08
N LEU A 329 4.21 26.07 -28.50
CA LEU A 329 2.91 25.75 -27.93
C LEU A 329 2.97 24.41 -27.20
N SER A 330 2.07 24.23 -26.22
CA SER A 330 2.12 23.06 -25.34
C SER A 330 0.73 22.66 -24.85
N ALA A 331 0.57 21.38 -24.55
CA ALA A 331 -0.60 20.82 -23.88
C ALA A 331 -0.17 19.99 -22.65
N THR A 332 -1.08 19.87 -21.68
CA THR A 332 -0.86 19.10 -20.45
C THR A 332 -1.92 18.01 -20.27
N GLN A 333 -1.52 16.84 -19.77
CA GLN A 333 -2.41 15.74 -19.40
C GLN A 333 -2.01 15.21 -18.02
N VAL A 334 -3.01 14.85 -17.19
CA VAL A 334 -2.76 14.14 -15.94
C VAL A 334 -2.79 12.64 -16.23
N LEU A 335 -1.63 11.99 -16.21
CA LEU A 335 -1.49 10.55 -16.31
C LEU A 335 -1.56 9.96 -14.90
N THR A 336 -2.54 9.10 -14.66
CA THR A 336 -2.54 8.32 -13.43
C THR A 336 -1.89 6.96 -13.64
N ILE A 337 -0.95 6.60 -12.76
CA ILE A 337 -0.38 5.26 -12.67
C ILE A 337 -0.90 4.62 -11.40
N VAL A 338 -1.54 3.46 -11.54
CA VAL A 338 -1.99 2.62 -10.43
C VAL A 338 -0.97 1.52 -10.23
N VAL A 339 -0.42 1.43 -9.02
CA VAL A 339 0.45 0.33 -8.64
C VAL A 339 -0.44 -0.86 -8.28
N VAL A 340 -0.21 -1.99 -8.94
CA VAL A 340 -0.96 -3.23 -8.77
C VAL A 340 -0.24 -4.07 -7.73
N ASP A 341 -1.02 -4.47 -6.74
CA ASP A 341 -0.61 -5.31 -5.62
C ASP A 341 -0.04 -6.65 -6.06
N VAL A 342 1.10 -6.99 -5.47
CA VAL A 342 1.72 -8.31 -5.49
C VAL A 342 1.70 -8.83 -4.07
N ASN A 343 1.46 -10.14 -3.89
CA ASN A 343 1.46 -10.73 -2.55
C ASN A 343 2.92 -10.83 -2.07
N ASP A 344 3.45 -9.82 -1.41
CA ASP A 344 4.84 -9.77 -0.93
C ASP A 344 4.96 -9.46 0.57
N GLU A 345 3.90 -8.96 1.21
CA GLU A 345 3.82 -8.92 2.66
C GLU A 345 3.41 -10.29 3.24
N THR A 346 3.74 -10.49 4.51
CA THR A 346 3.32 -11.67 5.27
C THR A 346 2.42 -11.21 6.40
N PRO A 347 1.27 -11.86 6.65
CA PRO A 347 0.40 -11.46 7.74
C PRO A 347 1.13 -11.46 9.08
N VAL A 348 0.81 -10.50 9.94
CA VAL A 348 1.40 -10.38 11.28
C VAL A 348 0.30 -10.32 12.32
N PHE A 349 0.36 -11.20 13.32
CA PHE A 349 -0.51 -11.11 14.49
C PHE A 349 -0.26 -9.82 15.28
N LEU A 350 -1.33 -9.21 15.80
CA LEU A 350 -1.22 -8.00 16.64
C LEU A 350 -0.41 -8.25 17.93
N LYS A 351 -0.42 -9.49 18.43
CA LYS A 351 0.37 -9.95 19.58
C LYS A 351 1.07 -11.26 19.25
N GLN A 352 2.31 -11.43 19.73
CA GLN A 352 3.01 -12.72 19.61
C GLN A 352 2.55 -13.74 20.67
N LEU A 353 2.09 -13.25 21.81
CA LEU A 353 1.57 -14.03 22.93
C LEU A 353 0.19 -13.51 23.32
N TYR A 354 -0.77 -14.41 23.34
CA TYR A 354 -2.12 -14.20 23.88
C TYR A 354 -2.24 -15.00 25.18
N GLU A 355 -2.87 -14.40 26.18
CA GLU A 355 -3.12 -15.02 27.48
C GLU A 355 -4.60 -14.88 27.79
N THR A 356 -5.24 -15.96 28.20
CA THR A 356 -6.64 -15.97 28.64
C THR A 356 -6.89 -17.11 29.61
N ALA A 357 -8.03 -17.05 30.29
CA ALA A 357 -8.46 -18.09 31.21
C ALA A 357 -9.94 -18.41 31.01
N VAL A 358 -10.30 -19.67 31.22
CA VAL A 358 -11.68 -20.17 31.10
C VAL A 358 -11.98 -21.12 32.24
N CYS A 359 -13.18 -21.06 32.81
CA CYS A 359 -13.60 -22.09 33.78
C CYS A 359 -13.66 -23.45 33.11
N GLU A 360 -13.35 -24.49 33.87
CA GLU A 360 -13.66 -25.85 33.47
C GLU A 360 -15.17 -26.13 33.49
N ASN A 361 -15.56 -27.34 33.06
CA ASN A 361 -16.94 -27.83 33.07
C ASN A 361 -17.95 -26.99 32.26
N GLN A 362 -17.49 -26.01 31.48
CA GLN A 362 -18.33 -25.23 30.59
C GLN A 362 -18.78 -26.07 29.38
N ASP A 363 -20.00 -25.78 28.90
CA ASP A 363 -20.54 -26.42 27.70
C ASP A 363 -19.65 -26.11 26.47
N PRO A 364 -19.48 -27.08 25.54
CA PRO A 364 -18.78 -26.84 24.29
C PRO A 364 -19.42 -25.72 23.46
N GLY A 365 -18.59 -24.89 22.84
CA GLY A 365 -19.01 -23.79 21.98
C GLY A 365 -18.80 -22.41 22.58
N GLU A 366 -18.28 -22.33 23.81
CA GLU A 366 -17.91 -21.07 24.45
C GLU A 366 -16.74 -20.41 23.72
N VAL A 367 -16.80 -19.08 23.58
CA VAL A 367 -15.75 -18.28 22.95
C VAL A 367 -14.63 -18.04 23.95
N VAL A 368 -13.45 -18.60 23.68
CA VAL A 368 -12.27 -18.50 24.53
C VAL A 368 -11.58 -17.15 24.36
N ILE A 369 -11.28 -16.79 23.11
CA ILE A 369 -10.63 -15.55 22.73
C ILE A 369 -10.77 -15.32 21.23
N LYS A 370 -10.62 -14.07 20.79
CA LYS A 370 -10.43 -13.72 19.38
C LYS A 370 -8.98 -13.28 19.14
N VAL A 371 -8.32 -13.92 18.17
CA VAL A 371 -6.99 -13.50 17.70
C VAL A 371 -7.12 -12.67 16.43
N GLU A 372 -6.21 -11.70 16.27
CA GLU A 372 -6.23 -10.79 15.12
C GLU A 372 -4.85 -10.71 14.49
N ALA A 373 -4.83 -10.81 13.16
CA ALA A 373 -3.68 -10.56 12.32
C ALA A 373 -4.00 -9.47 11.29
N VAL A 374 -2.94 -8.88 10.72
CA VAL A 374 -3.03 -7.87 9.67
C VAL A 374 -2.05 -8.24 8.57
N ASP A 375 -2.53 -8.22 7.33
CA ASP A 375 -1.73 -8.26 6.13
C ASP A 375 -1.85 -6.89 5.45
N ARG A 376 -0.72 -6.36 4.95
CA ARG A 376 -0.66 -5.02 4.35
C ARG A 376 -0.94 -5.01 2.85
N ASP A 377 -0.91 -6.18 2.20
CA ASP A 377 -1.32 -6.37 0.82
C ASP A 377 -2.78 -5.88 0.58
N ALA A 378 -3.29 -5.99 -0.65
CA ALA A 378 -4.67 -5.61 -0.99
C ALA A 378 -5.54 -6.77 -1.48
N GLY A 379 -6.84 -6.62 -1.27
CA GLY A 379 -7.85 -7.53 -1.83
C GLY A 379 -7.65 -8.98 -1.37
N LEU A 380 -7.54 -9.90 -2.33
CA LEU A 380 -7.36 -11.33 -2.04
C LEU A 380 -6.00 -11.66 -1.41
N ASN A 381 -4.98 -10.83 -1.64
CA ASN A 381 -3.65 -11.05 -1.09
C ASN A 381 -3.63 -10.77 0.42
N SER A 382 -4.41 -9.80 0.88
CA SER A 382 -4.64 -9.51 2.30
C SER A 382 -5.64 -10.43 3.01
N LEU A 383 -6.19 -11.43 2.32
CA LEU A 383 -7.21 -12.30 2.91
C LEU A 383 -6.56 -13.27 3.91
N LEU A 384 -6.99 -13.15 5.17
CA LEU A 384 -6.49 -13.95 6.27
C LEU A 384 -7.25 -15.26 6.39
N GLN A 385 -6.52 -16.35 6.63
CA GLN A 385 -7.08 -17.63 7.03
C GLN A 385 -6.39 -18.13 8.28
N TYR A 386 -7.14 -18.30 9.36
CA TYR A 386 -6.62 -18.77 10.65
C TYR A 386 -6.69 -20.30 10.76
N GLU A 387 -5.60 -20.91 11.21
CA GLU A 387 -5.53 -22.33 11.53
C GLU A 387 -4.83 -22.56 12.88
N ILE A 388 -5.25 -23.60 13.60
CA ILE A 388 -4.57 -24.10 14.80
C ILE A 388 -3.57 -25.18 14.39
N LEU A 389 -2.31 -25.02 14.77
CA LEU A 389 -1.31 -26.07 14.61
C LEU A 389 -1.54 -27.23 15.58
N PRO A 390 -1.28 -28.48 15.15
CA PRO A 390 -1.31 -29.64 16.03
C PRO A 390 -0.38 -29.47 17.24
N GLY A 391 -0.91 -29.72 18.43
CA GLY A 391 -0.23 -29.64 19.72
C GLY A 391 -0.90 -30.56 20.74
N THR A 392 -0.51 -30.49 22.01
CA THR A 392 -1.24 -31.23 23.07
C THR A 392 -2.56 -30.53 23.37
N GLY A 393 -3.68 -31.23 23.21
CA GLY A 393 -5.01 -30.73 23.58
C GLY A 393 -5.66 -29.77 22.57
N TYR A 394 -5.03 -29.56 21.40
CA TYR A 394 -5.57 -28.68 20.35
C TYR A 394 -6.92 -29.15 19.79
N GLU A 395 -7.19 -30.45 19.85
CA GLU A 395 -8.45 -31.08 19.40
C GLU A 395 -9.67 -30.63 20.20
N LYS A 396 -9.47 -30.09 21.41
CA LYS A 396 -10.50 -29.50 22.26
C LYS A 396 -10.89 -28.08 21.85
N PHE A 397 -10.27 -27.54 20.78
CA PHE A 397 -10.50 -26.20 20.30
C PHE A 397 -10.75 -26.16 18.79
N LYS A 398 -11.50 -25.15 18.36
CA LYS A 398 -11.70 -24.86 16.95
C LYS A 398 -11.62 -23.36 16.74
N ILE A 399 -10.84 -22.94 15.75
CA ILE A 399 -10.79 -21.55 15.32
C ILE A 399 -11.68 -21.36 14.09
N ASN A 400 -12.39 -20.24 14.06
CA ASN A 400 -13.04 -19.79 12.84
C ASN A 400 -11.97 -19.27 11.87
N SER A 401 -11.91 -19.83 10.66
CA SER A 401 -10.89 -19.50 9.65
C SER A 401 -10.92 -18.03 9.23
N ASP A 402 -12.05 -17.36 9.36
CA ASP A 402 -12.26 -16.01 8.83
C ASP A 402 -12.28 -14.96 9.95
N SER A 403 -12.88 -15.26 11.11
CA SER A 403 -13.01 -14.30 12.23
C SER A 403 -11.86 -14.35 13.23
N GLY A 404 -11.08 -15.44 13.27
CA GLY A 404 -10.06 -15.66 14.29
C GLY A 404 -10.61 -15.94 15.70
N GLU A 405 -11.92 -16.19 15.83
CA GLU A 405 -12.53 -16.58 17.11
C GLU A 405 -12.24 -18.05 17.41
N LEU A 406 -11.66 -18.29 18.58
CA LEU A 406 -11.38 -19.61 19.12
C LEU A 406 -12.52 -20.03 20.05
N ILE A 407 -13.09 -21.21 19.80
CA ILE A 407 -14.13 -21.81 20.64
C ILE A 407 -13.69 -23.17 21.19
N THR A 408 -14.29 -23.58 22.30
CA THR A 408 -14.16 -24.95 22.82
C THR A 408 -15.00 -25.94 21.99
N THR A 409 -14.48 -27.14 21.76
CA THR A 409 -15.22 -28.24 21.09
C THR A 409 -15.59 -29.37 22.06
N ALA A 410 -15.02 -29.35 23.26
CA ALA A 410 -15.27 -30.27 24.35
C ALA A 410 -15.22 -29.48 25.67
N SER A 411 -15.83 -30.02 26.73
CA SER A 411 -15.64 -29.51 28.08
C SER A 411 -14.18 -29.66 28.49
N LEU A 412 -13.66 -28.64 29.17
CA LEU A 412 -12.33 -28.67 29.76
C LEU A 412 -12.43 -29.15 31.20
N ASP A 413 -11.33 -29.71 31.69
CA ASP A 413 -11.16 -30.35 32.99
C ASP A 413 -9.72 -30.02 33.41
N ARG A 414 -9.59 -29.32 34.52
CA ARG A 414 -8.34 -28.76 35.03
C ARG A 414 -7.47 -29.85 35.63
N GLU A 415 -8.05 -30.81 36.37
CA GLU A 415 -7.38 -31.96 36.98
C GLU A 415 -6.69 -32.82 35.92
N THR A 416 -7.30 -32.91 34.72
CA THR A 416 -6.68 -33.55 33.57
C THR A 416 -5.60 -32.68 32.92
N GLN A 417 -5.90 -31.40 32.66
CA GLN A 417 -4.96 -30.47 32.02
C GLN A 417 -5.28 -29.00 32.29
N GLU A 418 -4.49 -28.38 33.15
CA GLU A 418 -4.60 -26.96 33.53
C GLU A 418 -4.19 -25.99 32.41
N ILE A 419 -3.17 -26.32 31.61
CA ILE A 419 -2.55 -25.37 30.67
C ILE A 419 -2.53 -25.92 29.24
N PHE A 420 -2.96 -25.08 28.29
CA PHE A 420 -2.84 -25.33 26.86
C PHE A 420 -1.95 -24.28 26.18
N SER A 421 -1.04 -24.75 25.32
CA SER A 421 -0.21 -23.91 24.46
C SER A 421 -0.56 -24.16 23.00
N ILE A 422 -1.26 -23.21 22.39
CA ILE A 422 -1.74 -23.33 21.01
C ILE A 422 -0.93 -22.39 20.10
N LYS A 423 -0.51 -22.86 18.93
CA LYS A 423 0.15 -22.03 17.91
C LYS A 423 -0.77 -21.83 16.73
N GLY A 424 -1.03 -20.59 16.33
CA GLY A 424 -1.86 -20.26 15.16
C GLY A 424 -1.02 -19.83 13.96
N ILE A 425 -1.51 -20.07 12.73
CA ILE A 425 -0.93 -19.57 11.46
C ILE A 425 -1.98 -18.77 10.69
N PRO A 426 -1.64 -17.57 10.17
CA PRO A 426 -2.27 -16.98 8.99
C PRO A 426 -1.52 -17.38 7.70
N SER A 427 -2.25 -17.42 6.58
CA SER A 427 -1.71 -17.58 5.22
C SER A 427 -0.33 -16.93 5.06
N ARG A 428 0.70 -17.65 4.58
CA ARG A 428 2.11 -17.19 4.57
C ARG A 428 2.70 -16.82 5.96
N SER A 429 2.91 -17.87 6.77
CA SER A 429 4.10 -18.09 7.64
C SER A 429 4.33 -17.29 8.94
N SER A 430 3.41 -16.46 9.44
CA SER A 430 3.56 -15.98 10.83
C SER A 430 2.95 -16.96 11.84
N THR A 431 3.43 -16.92 13.08
CA THR A 431 2.88 -17.72 14.17
C THR A 431 2.72 -16.89 15.44
N ALA A 432 1.62 -17.10 16.17
CA ALA A 432 1.42 -16.58 17.51
C ALA A 432 1.13 -17.72 18.49
N GLN A 433 1.46 -17.50 19.76
CA GLN A 433 1.23 -18.45 20.85
C GLN A 433 0.04 -17.99 21.69
N LEU A 434 -0.82 -18.92 22.06
CA LEU A 434 -1.87 -18.74 23.05
C LEU A 434 -1.54 -19.59 24.28
N TYR A 435 -1.43 -18.93 25.43
CA TYR A 435 -1.44 -19.54 26.75
C TYR A 435 -2.85 -19.47 27.31
N LEU A 436 -3.49 -20.63 27.43
CA LEU A 436 -4.81 -20.77 28.04
C LEU A 436 -4.66 -21.47 29.38
N MET A 437 -5.16 -20.83 30.44
CA MET A 437 -5.28 -21.39 31.77
C MET A 437 -6.72 -21.84 32.02
N VAL A 438 -6.91 -23.08 32.45
CA VAL A 438 -8.21 -23.56 32.91
C VAL A 438 -8.35 -23.18 34.38
N LEU A 439 -9.44 -22.48 34.72
CA LEU A 439 -9.77 -22.10 36.08
C LEU A 439 -10.54 -23.23 36.76
N ASP A 440 -10.18 -23.44 38.02
CA ASP A 440 -10.76 -24.44 38.92
C ASP A 440 -12.22 -24.15 39.27
N GLU A 441 -13.04 -25.19 39.28
CA GLU A 441 -14.40 -25.22 39.82
C GLU A 441 -14.49 -26.35 40.86
N ASN A 442 -15.20 -26.15 41.97
CA ASN A 442 -15.28 -27.14 43.05
C ASN A 442 -16.12 -28.38 42.66
N ASP A 443 -15.54 -29.29 41.89
CA ASP A 443 -16.20 -30.42 41.25
C ASP A 443 -15.70 -31.81 41.70
N HIS A 444 -14.66 -31.89 42.53
CA HIS A 444 -14.26 -33.09 43.25
C HIS A 444 -14.78 -33.05 44.70
N ASN A 445 -14.60 -34.13 45.46
CA ASN A 445 -14.95 -34.14 46.88
C ASN A 445 -13.74 -34.67 47.64
N PRO A 446 -13.53 -34.28 48.91
CA PRO A 446 -12.40 -34.79 49.67
C PRO A 446 -12.49 -36.31 49.79
N LEU A 447 -11.43 -37.03 49.42
CA LEU A 447 -11.41 -38.50 49.42
C LEU A 447 -10.51 -39.02 50.55
N PHE A 448 -11.09 -39.74 51.51
CA PHE A 448 -10.31 -40.44 52.53
C PHE A 448 -9.47 -41.58 51.95
N ALA A 449 -8.25 -41.77 52.47
CA ALA A 449 -7.37 -42.86 52.06
C ALA A 449 -7.92 -44.28 52.38
N LYS A 450 -8.87 -44.37 53.32
CA LYS A 450 -9.52 -45.62 53.73
C LYS A 450 -11.04 -45.44 53.79
N THR A 451 -11.77 -46.50 53.51
CA THR A 451 -13.24 -46.54 53.61
C THR A 451 -13.75 -46.66 55.05
N GLN A 452 -12.89 -47.12 55.97
CA GLN A 452 -13.13 -47.14 57.42
C GLN A 452 -11.81 -47.16 58.17
N TYR A 453 -11.78 -46.58 59.37
CA TYR A 453 -10.65 -46.64 60.29
C TYR A 453 -11.03 -47.45 61.54
N GLN A 454 -10.14 -48.36 61.94
CA GLN A 454 -10.31 -49.17 63.14
C GLN A 454 -9.01 -49.17 63.93
N ILE A 455 -9.10 -48.90 65.22
CA ILE A 455 -7.96 -48.84 66.14
C ILE A 455 -8.33 -49.36 67.52
N SER A 456 -7.32 -49.87 68.24
CA SER A 456 -7.42 -50.23 69.65
C SER A 456 -6.55 -49.31 70.49
N VAL A 457 -7.08 -48.83 71.61
CA VAL A 457 -6.41 -47.93 72.55
C VAL A 457 -6.57 -48.48 73.96
N ARG A 458 -5.54 -48.42 74.79
CA ARG A 458 -5.65 -48.85 76.19
C ARG A 458 -6.46 -47.83 76.99
N GLU A 459 -7.22 -48.29 77.98
CA GLU A 459 -8.00 -47.38 78.83
C GLU A 459 -7.13 -46.50 79.75
N ASP A 460 -5.94 -46.98 80.12
CA ASP A 460 -4.93 -46.25 80.89
C ASP A 460 -4.17 -45.17 80.07
N LEU A 461 -4.59 -44.91 78.83
CA LEU A 461 -3.99 -43.90 77.97
C LEU A 461 -4.27 -42.48 78.50
N GLU A 462 -3.23 -41.67 78.63
CA GLU A 462 -3.33 -40.29 79.14
C GLU A 462 -4.23 -39.42 78.26
N GLU A 463 -4.94 -38.48 78.90
CA GLU A 463 -5.72 -37.44 78.21
C GLU A 463 -4.81 -36.58 77.32
N GLY A 464 -5.27 -36.27 76.11
CA GLY A 464 -4.52 -35.53 75.10
C GLY A 464 -3.63 -36.40 74.21
N SER A 465 -3.65 -37.71 74.38
CA SER A 465 -2.88 -38.64 73.54
C SER A 465 -3.49 -38.74 72.13
N ALA A 466 -2.65 -38.60 71.10
CA ALA A 466 -3.04 -38.84 69.72
C ALA A 466 -3.22 -40.34 69.45
N ILE A 467 -4.38 -40.71 68.91
CA ILE A 467 -4.74 -42.10 68.66
C ILE A 467 -4.75 -42.43 67.17
N LEU A 468 -5.25 -41.53 66.32
CA LEU A 468 -5.46 -41.82 64.91
C LEU A 468 -5.34 -40.54 64.07
N ASP A 469 -4.54 -40.58 63.00
CA ASP A 469 -4.50 -39.50 62.02
C ASP A 469 -5.39 -39.83 60.83
N LEU A 470 -6.36 -38.95 60.56
CA LEU A 470 -7.19 -39.00 59.37
C LEU A 470 -6.46 -38.33 58.21
N PHE A 471 -6.57 -38.92 57.02
CA PHE A 471 -6.05 -38.33 55.79
C PHE A 471 -7.10 -38.42 54.68
N ALA A 472 -7.45 -37.26 54.15
CA ALA A 472 -8.24 -37.08 52.95
C ALA A 472 -7.53 -36.08 52.01
N SER A 473 -7.71 -36.29 50.72
CA SER A 473 -7.18 -35.43 49.65
C SER A 473 -8.32 -35.00 48.72
N ASP A 474 -8.32 -33.75 48.33
CA ASP A 474 -9.17 -33.22 47.27
C ASP A 474 -8.31 -32.87 46.05
N GLU A 475 -8.84 -33.04 44.84
CA GLU A 475 -8.09 -32.84 43.59
C GLU A 475 -8.16 -31.39 43.08
N ASP A 476 -9.15 -30.63 43.54
CA ASP A 476 -9.39 -29.23 43.18
C ASP A 476 -8.26 -28.30 43.70
N ASP A 477 -8.15 -27.09 43.15
CA ASP A 477 -7.11 -26.11 43.49
C ASP A 477 -7.50 -25.14 44.62
N GLY A 478 -6.50 -24.62 45.33
CA GLY A 478 -6.70 -23.59 46.33
C GLY A 478 -7.69 -23.98 47.45
N PRO A 479 -8.64 -23.10 47.84
CA PRO A 479 -9.63 -23.40 48.87
C PRO A 479 -10.59 -24.54 48.54
N ASN A 480 -10.83 -24.83 47.24
CA ASN A 480 -11.63 -25.98 46.82
C ASN A 480 -10.88 -27.30 47.08
N GLY A 481 -9.55 -27.27 46.99
CA GLY A 481 -8.68 -28.39 47.35
C GLY A 481 -8.32 -28.53 48.83
N GLU A 482 -8.53 -27.49 49.63
CA GLU A 482 -8.02 -27.42 51.01
C GLU A 482 -8.98 -28.15 51.98
N VAL A 483 -8.52 -29.27 52.55
CA VAL A 483 -9.35 -30.15 53.37
C VAL A 483 -9.29 -29.80 54.86
N THR A 484 -10.46 -29.78 55.51
CA THR A 484 -10.63 -29.67 56.96
C THR A 484 -11.42 -30.85 57.54
N TYR A 485 -11.13 -31.18 58.80
CA TYR A 485 -11.70 -32.35 59.48
C TYR A 485 -12.62 -31.95 60.64
N ALA A 486 -13.70 -32.70 60.82
CA ALA A 486 -14.57 -32.59 62.00
C ALA A 486 -15.17 -33.95 62.39
N LEU A 487 -15.54 -34.11 63.66
CA LEU A 487 -16.32 -35.25 64.14
C LEU A 487 -17.80 -34.84 64.14
N ILE A 488 -18.65 -35.63 63.48
CA ILE A 488 -20.07 -35.29 63.27
C ILE A 488 -21.03 -36.07 64.16
N ASP A 489 -20.57 -37.17 64.76
CA ASP A 489 -21.34 -37.96 65.71
C ASP A 489 -20.87 -37.67 67.14
N ASP A 490 -21.74 -37.92 68.13
CA ASP A 490 -21.42 -37.74 69.54
C ASP A 490 -20.37 -38.76 70.01
N THR A 491 -19.22 -38.25 70.43
CA THR A 491 -18.14 -39.05 71.03
C THR A 491 -18.25 -39.15 72.55
N PHE A 492 -19.34 -38.65 73.15
CA PHE A 492 -19.51 -38.49 74.60
C PHE A 492 -18.38 -37.67 75.24
N GLY A 493 -17.79 -36.76 74.46
CA GLY A 493 -16.62 -35.98 74.86
C GLY A 493 -15.36 -36.83 75.09
N ALA A 494 -15.26 -38.02 74.48
CA ALA A 494 -14.08 -38.89 74.57
C ALA A 494 -12.97 -38.52 73.59
N PHE A 495 -13.33 -37.93 72.44
CA PHE A 495 -12.41 -37.62 71.37
C PHE A 495 -12.68 -36.24 70.76
N ALA A 496 -11.61 -35.58 70.34
CA ALA A 496 -11.62 -34.41 69.47
C ALA A 496 -10.70 -34.65 68.28
N VAL A 497 -10.96 -33.97 67.17
CA VAL A 497 -10.09 -33.97 65.99
C VAL A 497 -9.54 -32.57 65.78
N ASP A 498 -8.26 -32.50 65.45
CA ASP A 498 -7.65 -31.27 64.97
C ASP A 498 -8.09 -31.01 63.53
N SER A 499 -8.68 -29.83 63.28
CA SER A 499 -9.37 -29.54 62.02
C SER A 499 -8.46 -29.44 60.81
N VAL A 500 -7.14 -29.30 61.00
CA VAL A 500 -6.17 -29.11 59.89
C VAL A 500 -5.35 -30.38 59.69
N THR A 501 -4.84 -30.96 60.77
CA THR A 501 -3.97 -32.14 60.73
C THR A 501 -4.74 -33.46 60.66
N GLY A 502 -6.03 -33.47 61.01
CA GLY A 502 -6.84 -34.67 61.06
C GLY A 502 -6.51 -35.60 62.23
N SER A 503 -5.67 -35.18 63.18
CA SER A 503 -5.28 -36.00 64.33
C SER A 503 -6.40 -36.07 65.36
N ILE A 504 -6.84 -37.28 65.66
CA ILE A 504 -7.83 -37.57 66.70
C ILE A 504 -7.09 -37.81 68.01
N VAL A 505 -7.47 -37.06 69.05
CA VAL A 505 -6.89 -37.11 70.39
C VAL A 505 -7.94 -37.50 71.43
N THR A 506 -7.51 -38.11 72.54
CA THR A 506 -8.36 -38.32 73.71
C THR A 506 -8.62 -37.00 74.45
N THR A 507 -9.87 -36.76 74.88
CA THR A 507 -10.26 -35.53 75.63
C THR A 507 -10.69 -35.80 77.07
N LYS A 508 -10.63 -37.05 77.49
CA LYS A 508 -10.83 -37.52 78.87
C LYS A 508 -10.22 -38.92 79.00
N ALA A 509 -10.06 -39.38 80.24
CA ALA A 509 -9.73 -40.77 80.53
C ALA A 509 -10.80 -41.71 79.94
N LEU A 510 -10.34 -42.81 79.33
CA LEU A 510 -11.19 -43.87 78.82
C LEU A 510 -11.35 -44.92 79.90
N ASP A 511 -12.49 -45.61 79.89
CA ASP A 511 -12.85 -46.62 80.88
C ASP A 511 -13.68 -47.68 80.15
N ARG A 512 -13.13 -48.89 80.03
CA ARG A 512 -13.70 -49.97 79.23
C ARG A 512 -14.95 -50.53 79.89
N GLU A 513 -14.99 -50.57 81.22
CA GLU A 513 -16.08 -51.04 82.07
C GLU A 513 -17.32 -50.19 81.84
N THR A 514 -17.16 -48.88 81.66
CA THR A 514 -18.21 -47.97 81.22
C THR A 514 -18.52 -48.13 79.73
N LYS A 515 -17.50 -48.15 78.86
CA LYS A 515 -17.70 -48.22 77.41
C LYS A 515 -16.49 -48.80 76.66
N SER A 516 -16.63 -50.05 76.22
CA SER A 516 -15.59 -50.81 75.51
C SER A 516 -15.38 -50.44 74.03
N GLN A 517 -16.30 -49.69 73.42
CA GLN A 517 -16.22 -49.32 72.00
C GLN A 517 -16.89 -47.99 71.70
N TYR A 518 -16.23 -47.20 70.86
CA TYR A 518 -16.75 -45.98 70.28
C TYR A 518 -16.81 -46.12 68.76
N THR A 519 -17.98 -45.83 68.20
CA THR A 519 -18.20 -45.78 66.76
C THR A 519 -18.77 -44.42 66.43
N PHE A 520 -18.05 -43.66 65.61
CA PHE A 520 -18.43 -42.31 65.20
C PHE A 520 -17.94 -42.04 63.78
N ARG A 521 -18.56 -41.06 63.11
CA ARG A 521 -18.12 -40.61 61.79
C ARG A 521 -17.30 -39.33 61.90
N ALA A 522 -16.24 -39.30 61.11
CA ALA A 522 -15.51 -38.08 60.80
C ALA A 522 -15.92 -37.59 59.40
N VAL A 523 -15.93 -36.28 59.22
CA VAL A 523 -16.15 -35.61 57.93
C VAL A 523 -14.87 -34.90 57.51
N ALA A 524 -14.52 -35.02 56.23
CA ALA A 524 -13.56 -34.18 55.55
C ALA A 524 -14.37 -33.24 54.64
N SER A 525 -14.15 -31.93 54.76
CA SER A 525 -14.81 -30.90 53.98
C SER A 525 -13.75 -30.03 53.32
N ASP A 526 -13.96 -29.64 52.06
CA ASP A 526 -13.17 -28.57 51.47
C ASP A 526 -13.43 -27.22 52.17
N CYS A 527 -12.64 -26.20 51.81
CA CYS A 527 -12.76 -24.83 52.29
C CYS A 527 -13.46 -23.89 51.31
N SER A 528 -14.23 -24.42 50.35
CA SER A 528 -14.93 -23.61 49.35
C SER A 528 -16.02 -22.73 49.99
N THR A 529 -16.15 -21.48 49.51
CA THR A 529 -17.13 -20.52 50.05
C THR A 529 -18.49 -20.60 49.39
N ASP A 530 -18.54 -20.94 48.10
CA ASP A 530 -19.76 -20.84 47.30
C ASP A 530 -20.55 -22.16 47.26
N LEU A 531 -19.89 -23.32 47.35
CA LEU A 531 -20.50 -24.65 47.47
C LEU A 531 -19.52 -25.66 48.11
N PRO A 532 -19.39 -25.72 49.44
CA PRO A 532 -18.48 -26.67 50.07
C PRO A 532 -18.97 -28.10 49.91
N ARG A 533 -18.02 -28.98 49.59
CA ARG A 533 -18.22 -30.41 49.41
C ARG A 533 -17.52 -31.19 50.50
N SER A 534 -18.08 -32.36 50.80
CA SER A 534 -17.62 -33.15 51.94
C SER A 534 -17.90 -34.64 51.80
N THR A 535 -17.04 -35.45 52.42
CA THR A 535 -17.15 -36.90 52.50
C THR A 535 -17.06 -37.33 53.96
N THR A 536 -17.76 -38.41 54.33
CA THR A 536 -17.72 -38.96 55.69
C THR A 536 -17.07 -40.34 55.73
N VAL A 537 -16.32 -40.64 56.80
CA VAL A 537 -15.72 -41.96 57.06
C VAL A 537 -16.09 -42.46 58.45
N SER A 538 -16.26 -43.79 58.58
CA SER A 538 -16.52 -44.44 59.87
C SER A 538 -15.23 -44.72 60.62
N VAL A 539 -15.19 -44.36 61.91
CA VAL A 539 -14.08 -44.62 62.83
C VAL A 539 -14.59 -45.49 63.99
N VAL A 540 -13.91 -46.61 64.22
CA VAL A 540 -14.20 -47.54 65.31
C VAL A 540 -12.97 -47.62 66.23
N VAL A 541 -13.14 -47.14 67.46
CA VAL A 541 -12.13 -47.21 68.52
C VAL A 541 -12.54 -48.27 69.52
N HIS A 542 -11.73 -49.31 69.65
CA HIS A 542 -11.86 -50.33 70.70
C HIS A 542 -11.02 -49.93 71.89
N VAL A 543 -11.60 -50.03 73.09
CA VAL A 543 -10.87 -49.79 74.33
C VAL A 543 -10.36 -51.13 74.86
N ASP A 544 -9.04 -51.27 74.91
CA ASP A 544 -8.35 -52.44 75.43
C ASP A 544 -8.26 -52.36 76.96
N ASP A 545 -8.53 -53.50 77.58
CA ASP A 545 -8.59 -53.71 79.03
C ASP A 545 -7.23 -53.63 79.74
N VAL A 546 -7.24 -53.08 80.94
CA VAL A 546 -6.14 -52.90 81.87
C VAL A 546 -6.61 -53.36 83.25
N ASN A 547 -5.74 -54.02 84.01
CA ASN A 547 -6.09 -54.55 85.33
C ASN A 547 -6.18 -53.41 86.37
N ASP A 548 -7.28 -52.66 86.38
CA ASP A 548 -7.49 -51.49 87.22
C ASP A 548 -8.68 -51.57 88.19
N SER A 549 -9.56 -52.56 88.01
CA SER A 549 -10.57 -52.93 89.01
C SER A 549 -10.00 -53.92 90.02
N ASP A 550 -10.42 -53.81 91.28
CA ASP A 550 -10.13 -54.83 92.28
C ASP A 550 -11.31 -55.83 92.33
N PRO A 551 -11.08 -57.13 92.58
CA PRO A 551 -12.16 -58.08 92.81
C PRO A 551 -13.05 -57.64 93.97
N VAL A 552 -14.36 -57.64 93.82
CA VAL A 552 -15.31 -57.25 94.88
C VAL A 552 -16.12 -58.45 95.34
N PHE A 553 -16.05 -58.78 96.62
CA PHE A 553 -16.93 -59.79 97.21
C PHE A 553 -18.38 -59.32 97.20
N LEU A 554 -19.29 -60.17 96.70
CA LEU A 554 -20.73 -59.89 96.65
C LEU A 554 -21.36 -59.78 98.05
N GLN A 555 -20.71 -60.37 99.05
CA GLN A 555 -21.12 -60.32 100.44
C GLN A 555 -19.89 -60.29 101.35
N ASN A 556 -19.82 -59.33 102.27
CA ASN A 556 -18.76 -59.25 103.27
C ASN A 556 -19.31 -58.53 104.53
N PRO A 557 -19.35 -59.16 105.73
CA PRO A 557 -18.90 -60.51 106.03
C PRO A 557 -19.87 -61.59 105.54
N ILE A 558 -19.34 -62.76 105.17
CA ILE A 558 -20.13 -63.96 104.90
C ILE A 558 -20.33 -64.70 106.22
N ARG A 559 -21.57 -65.10 106.52
CA ARG A 559 -21.91 -65.85 107.73
C ARG A 559 -22.37 -67.24 107.35
N ALA A 560 -21.74 -68.26 107.91
CA ALA A 560 -22.01 -69.65 107.61
C ALA A 560 -22.35 -70.40 108.91
N PHE A 561 -23.59 -70.87 108.99
CA PHE A 561 -24.02 -71.78 110.05
C PHE A 561 -23.64 -73.21 109.67
N VAL A 562 -22.88 -73.87 110.53
CA VAL A 562 -22.36 -75.22 110.28
C VAL A 562 -22.72 -76.10 111.47
N PRO A 563 -23.64 -77.06 111.33
CA PRO A 563 -23.95 -78.00 112.40
C PRO A 563 -22.70 -78.73 112.91
N ALA A 564 -22.60 -78.97 114.22
CA ALA A 564 -21.45 -79.69 114.79
C ALA A 564 -21.27 -81.14 114.27
N GLU A 565 -22.29 -81.70 113.60
CA GLU A 565 -22.29 -83.05 113.00
C GLU A 565 -22.01 -83.04 111.47
N THR A 566 -21.68 -81.89 110.89
CA THR A 566 -21.31 -81.77 109.46
C THR A 566 -20.16 -82.71 109.12
N ALA A 567 -20.30 -83.48 108.04
CA ALA A 567 -19.30 -84.45 107.64
C ALA A 567 -18.08 -83.77 107.01
N VAL A 568 -16.91 -84.40 107.15
CA VAL A 568 -15.70 -83.99 106.43
C VAL A 568 -15.95 -84.09 104.92
N ASN A 569 -15.46 -83.10 104.17
CA ASN A 569 -15.67 -82.83 102.74
C ASN A 569 -17.03 -82.25 102.35
N GLU A 570 -17.87 -81.81 103.29
CA GLU A 570 -19.05 -81.02 102.97
C GLU A 570 -18.71 -79.53 102.79
N THR A 571 -19.34 -78.88 101.81
CA THR A 571 -19.25 -77.43 101.59
C THR A 571 -20.06 -76.70 102.65
N ILE A 572 -19.38 -75.85 103.40
CA ILE A 572 -19.96 -75.15 104.56
C ILE A 572 -20.28 -73.68 104.27
N ALA A 573 -19.59 -73.08 103.32
CA ALA A 573 -19.81 -71.72 102.87
C ALA A 573 -19.33 -71.59 101.42
N THR A 574 -19.93 -70.70 100.65
CA THR A 574 -19.45 -70.36 99.31
C THR A 574 -19.24 -68.86 99.25
N VAL A 575 -18.04 -68.45 98.89
CA VAL A 575 -17.75 -67.04 98.62
C VAL A 575 -17.95 -66.75 97.14
N ARG A 576 -18.38 -65.52 96.84
CA ARG A 576 -18.52 -65.01 95.47
C ARG A 576 -17.87 -63.64 95.43
N ALA A 577 -17.02 -63.42 94.43
CA ALA A 577 -16.47 -62.13 94.10
C ALA A 577 -16.55 -61.95 92.59
N GLU A 578 -16.75 -60.70 92.18
CA GLU A 578 -16.82 -60.29 90.79
C GLU A 578 -15.75 -59.22 90.56
N ASP A 579 -15.09 -59.31 89.42
CA ASP A 579 -14.16 -58.31 88.94
C ASP A 579 -14.69 -57.79 87.60
N MET A 580 -14.65 -56.48 87.43
CA MET A 580 -15.28 -55.79 86.29
C MET A 580 -14.42 -55.84 85.03
N ASP A 581 -13.13 -56.14 85.18
CA ASP A 581 -12.15 -56.20 84.10
C ASP A 581 -12.41 -57.41 83.17
N LEU A 582 -11.76 -57.45 82.01
CA LEU A 582 -11.99 -58.46 80.98
C LEU A 582 -10.93 -59.57 81.01
N GLY A 583 -11.36 -60.79 80.71
CA GLY A 583 -10.43 -61.90 80.51
C GLY A 583 -9.70 -62.30 81.78
N SER A 584 -8.36 -62.31 81.77
CA SER A 584 -7.56 -62.68 82.94
C SER A 584 -7.60 -61.65 84.07
N ASN A 585 -7.78 -60.37 83.71
CA ASN A 585 -7.90 -59.28 84.66
C ASN A 585 -9.22 -59.39 85.45
N GLY A 586 -10.31 -59.82 84.81
CA GLY A 586 -11.57 -60.12 85.53
C GLY A 586 -11.67 -61.51 86.19
N ALA A 587 -10.67 -62.38 86.02
CA ALA A 587 -10.80 -63.79 86.38
C ALA A 587 -10.38 -64.07 87.84
N VAL A 588 -11.34 -64.00 88.75
CA VAL A 588 -11.11 -64.15 90.19
C VAL A 588 -10.75 -65.58 90.62
N VAL A 589 -9.74 -65.70 91.48
CA VAL A 589 -9.38 -66.91 92.22
C VAL A 589 -9.36 -66.67 93.73
N PHE A 590 -9.75 -67.69 94.50
CA PHE A 590 -9.91 -67.59 95.95
C PHE A 590 -8.82 -68.33 96.73
N SER A 591 -8.44 -67.80 97.90
CA SER A 591 -7.49 -68.44 98.82
C SER A 591 -7.77 -68.06 100.29
N LEU A 592 -7.30 -68.88 101.23
CA LEU A 592 -7.37 -68.61 102.68
C LEU A 592 -6.06 -67.99 103.16
N MET A 593 -6.13 -66.93 103.98
CA MET A 593 -4.96 -66.23 104.51
C MET A 593 -5.08 -65.98 106.03
N PRO A 594 -4.30 -66.65 106.91
CA PRO A 594 -3.32 -67.68 106.60
C PRO A 594 -3.98 -68.96 106.08
N ALA A 595 -3.17 -69.84 105.49
CA ALA A 595 -3.64 -71.17 105.12
C ALA A 595 -4.09 -71.94 106.37
N GLU A 596 -5.28 -72.51 106.32
CA GLU A 596 -5.89 -73.27 107.40
C GLU A 596 -5.80 -74.79 107.11
N THR A 597 -5.80 -75.61 108.16
CA THR A 597 -5.83 -77.08 108.02
C THR A 597 -7.24 -77.65 108.16
N VAL A 598 -8.11 -76.96 108.91
CA VAL A 598 -9.49 -77.38 109.18
C VAL A 598 -10.42 -77.05 108.01
N PHE A 599 -10.08 -76.03 107.23
CA PHE A 599 -10.89 -75.54 106.11
C PHE A 599 -10.05 -75.45 104.84
N GLN A 600 -10.66 -75.85 103.72
CA GLN A 600 -10.05 -75.70 102.40
C GLN A 600 -11.02 -74.97 101.48
N ILE A 601 -10.52 -73.98 100.75
CA ILE A 601 -11.27 -73.27 99.72
C ILE A 601 -10.90 -73.79 98.33
N ASP A 602 -11.90 -74.01 97.48
CA ASP A 602 -11.68 -74.24 96.05
C ASP A 602 -11.32 -72.91 95.38
N PRO A 603 -10.15 -72.80 94.73
CA PRO A 603 -9.68 -71.54 94.18
C PRO A 603 -10.50 -71.03 92.99
N LYS A 604 -11.35 -71.85 92.36
CA LYS A 604 -12.18 -71.46 91.22
C LYS A 604 -13.65 -71.27 91.59
N THR A 605 -14.19 -72.11 92.48
CA THR A 605 -15.63 -72.04 92.82
C THR A 605 -15.92 -71.17 94.03
N GLY A 606 -14.91 -70.91 94.88
CA GLY A 606 -15.08 -70.21 96.14
C GLY A 606 -15.75 -71.05 97.24
N ASP A 607 -15.91 -72.36 97.01
CA ASP A 607 -16.51 -73.26 98.00
C ASP A 607 -15.51 -73.58 99.11
N ILE A 608 -15.91 -73.33 100.35
CA ILE A 608 -15.15 -73.66 101.55
C ILE A 608 -15.69 -74.99 102.07
N THR A 609 -14.80 -75.97 102.19
CA THR A 609 -15.08 -77.33 102.64
C THR A 609 -14.43 -77.61 103.99
N LEU A 610 -15.11 -78.40 104.82
CA LEU A 610 -14.60 -78.85 106.11
C LEU A 610 -13.65 -80.04 105.93
N GLN A 611 -12.38 -79.93 106.35
CA GLN A 611 -11.36 -80.98 106.19
C GLN A 611 -11.13 -81.81 107.46
N GLU A 612 -11.39 -81.23 108.63
CA GLU A 612 -11.29 -81.91 109.92
C GLU A 612 -12.59 -81.69 110.74
N PRO A 613 -13.00 -82.64 111.60
CA PRO A 613 -14.17 -82.45 112.47
C PRO A 613 -14.01 -81.21 113.35
N LEU A 614 -15.11 -80.47 113.56
CA LEU A 614 -15.11 -79.28 114.41
C LEU A 614 -14.71 -79.63 115.85
N ALA A 615 -13.80 -78.85 116.44
CA ALA A 615 -13.14 -79.18 117.71
C ALA A 615 -14.08 -79.17 118.94
N SER A 616 -15.24 -78.52 118.86
CA SER A 616 -16.23 -78.46 119.95
C SER A 616 -17.65 -78.21 119.42
N LYS A 617 -18.67 -78.45 120.26
CA LYS A 617 -20.07 -78.13 119.94
C LYS A 617 -20.37 -76.63 119.92
N ASP A 618 -19.53 -75.80 120.56
CA ASP A 618 -19.66 -74.33 120.63
C ASP A 618 -18.51 -73.69 119.82
N PHE A 619 -18.36 -74.11 118.56
CA PHE A 619 -17.27 -73.67 117.70
C PHE A 619 -17.64 -72.36 116.99
N SER A 620 -16.75 -71.38 117.07
CA SER A 620 -16.80 -70.17 116.24
C SER A 620 -15.40 -69.81 115.77
N THR A 621 -15.26 -69.51 114.48
CA THR A 621 -14.01 -69.00 113.91
C THR A 621 -14.29 -67.98 112.80
N GLN A 622 -13.27 -67.21 112.47
CA GLN A 622 -13.28 -66.25 111.36
C GLN A 622 -12.20 -66.66 110.37
N LEU A 623 -12.59 -66.95 109.14
CA LEU A 623 -11.68 -67.19 108.04
C LEU A 623 -11.52 -65.89 107.26
N LEU A 624 -10.28 -65.51 106.99
CA LEU A 624 -9.99 -64.41 106.07
C LEU A 624 -9.75 -65.02 104.67
N VAL A 625 -10.67 -64.71 103.76
CA VAL A 625 -10.64 -65.17 102.37
C VAL A 625 -10.14 -64.04 101.50
N THR A 626 -9.15 -64.33 100.65
CA THR A 626 -8.64 -63.39 99.65
C THR A 626 -9.16 -63.80 98.27
N ALA A 627 -9.79 -62.86 97.58
CA ALA A 627 -10.06 -62.93 96.15
C ALA A 627 -8.93 -62.20 95.43
N SER A 628 -8.31 -62.83 94.44
CA SER A 628 -7.26 -62.26 93.59
C SER A 628 -7.66 -62.42 92.14
N ASP A 629 -7.48 -61.41 91.31
CA ASP A 629 -7.55 -61.60 89.87
C ASP A 629 -6.36 -62.42 89.34
N GLN A 630 -6.32 -62.64 88.02
CA GLN A 630 -5.22 -63.31 87.32
C GLN A 630 -4.49 -62.38 86.34
N GLY A 631 -4.58 -61.07 86.54
CA GLY A 631 -3.93 -60.03 85.74
C GLY A 631 -2.42 -59.94 85.95
N ILE A 632 -1.77 -59.15 85.10
CA ILE A 632 -0.33 -58.84 85.25
C ILE A 632 -0.19 -57.80 86.38
N SER A 633 0.26 -58.27 87.55
CA SER A 633 0.17 -57.58 88.86
C SER A 633 -1.22 -57.74 89.49
N PRO A 634 -1.49 -58.91 90.10
CA PRO A 634 -2.82 -59.22 90.58
C PRO A 634 -3.31 -58.28 91.66
N ARG A 635 -4.53 -57.78 91.50
CA ARG A 635 -5.25 -57.03 92.52
C ARG A 635 -6.04 -57.99 93.37
N THR A 636 -6.15 -57.66 94.65
CA THR A 636 -6.76 -58.54 95.65
C THR A 636 -7.71 -57.80 96.55
N ALA A 637 -8.77 -58.48 96.98
CA ALA A 637 -9.65 -58.05 98.05
C ALA A 637 -9.77 -59.13 99.11
N THR A 638 -10.16 -58.73 100.32
CA THR A 638 -10.31 -59.64 101.45
C THR A 638 -11.71 -59.57 102.04
N ALA A 639 -12.30 -60.72 102.35
CA ALA A 639 -13.56 -60.84 103.07
C ALA A 639 -13.43 -61.78 104.28
N ILE A 640 -14.30 -61.56 105.27
CA ILE A 640 -14.35 -62.38 106.47
C ILE A 640 -15.52 -63.36 106.35
N VAL A 641 -15.23 -64.66 106.50
CA VAL A 641 -16.22 -65.72 106.63
C VAL A 641 -16.31 -66.12 108.10
N VAL A 642 -17.44 -65.81 108.74
CA VAL A 642 -17.71 -66.17 110.13
C VAL A 642 -18.43 -67.51 110.15
N ILE A 643 -17.80 -68.53 110.72
CA ILE A 643 -18.36 -69.88 110.87
C ILE A 643 -18.79 -70.06 112.34
N PHE A 644 -19.99 -70.58 112.56
CA PHE A 644 -20.51 -70.85 113.90
C PHE A 644 -21.47 -72.06 113.94
N THR A 645 -21.52 -72.76 115.07
CA THR A 645 -22.32 -73.99 115.28
C THR A 645 -23.64 -73.80 116.01
N GLU A 646 -23.85 -72.67 116.69
CA GLU A 646 -25.12 -72.31 117.34
C GLU A 646 -25.80 -71.18 116.56
N GLU A 647 -27.10 -71.31 116.27
CA GLU A 647 -27.92 -70.20 115.75
C GLU A 647 -27.84 -69.01 116.72
N GLN A 648 -26.95 -68.05 116.44
CA GLN A 648 -27.06 -66.73 117.03
C GLN A 648 -28.15 -65.97 116.28
N GLU A 649 -29.40 -66.13 116.72
CA GLU A 649 -30.38 -65.06 116.60
C GLU A 649 -29.90 -63.91 117.49
N GLU A 650 -29.33 -62.87 116.88
CA GLU A 650 -29.67 -61.48 117.21
C GLU A 650 -29.08 -60.52 116.17
N GLU A 651 -29.95 -59.65 115.67
CA GLU A 651 -29.62 -58.52 114.81
C GLU A 651 -28.63 -57.59 115.50
N ILE A 652 -27.46 -57.40 114.89
CA ILE A 652 -26.63 -56.24 115.22
C ILE A 652 -27.21 -55.05 114.45
N SER A 653 -27.98 -54.23 115.14
CA SER A 653 -28.38 -52.91 114.63
C SER A 653 -27.44 -51.84 115.19
N PHE A 654 -27.05 -50.89 114.34
CA PHE A 654 -26.33 -49.72 114.80
C PHE A 654 -27.23 -48.90 115.73
N SER A 655 -26.73 -48.55 116.91
CA SER A 655 -27.49 -47.71 117.86
C SER A 655 -27.86 -46.31 117.33
N ARG A 656 -27.26 -45.88 116.21
CA ARG A 656 -27.46 -44.60 115.54
C ARG A 656 -27.37 -44.76 114.03
N SER A 657 -28.14 -43.96 113.29
CA SER A 657 -28.14 -43.92 111.82
C SER A 657 -26.94 -43.18 111.22
N LEU A 658 -26.09 -42.54 112.03
CA LEU A 658 -24.86 -41.86 111.61
C LEU A 658 -23.85 -41.85 112.78
N TYR A 659 -22.58 -42.16 112.50
CA TYR A 659 -21.46 -41.96 113.42
C TYR A 659 -20.51 -40.94 112.79
N GLU A 660 -20.24 -39.86 113.50
CA GLU A 660 -19.35 -38.79 113.06
C GLU A 660 -18.04 -38.91 113.84
N ALA A 661 -16.91 -39.00 113.12
CA ALA A 661 -15.58 -38.98 113.70
C ALA A 661 -14.77 -37.87 113.06
N SER A 662 -14.12 -37.04 113.86
CA SER A 662 -13.21 -36.00 113.41
C SER A 662 -11.78 -36.38 113.81
N LEU A 663 -10.89 -36.45 112.81
CA LEU A 663 -9.47 -36.69 113.00
C LEU A 663 -8.73 -35.35 112.92
N PRO A 664 -7.87 -34.99 113.89
CA PRO A 664 -6.96 -33.86 113.73
C PRO A 664 -5.92 -34.15 112.63
N GLU A 665 -5.60 -33.12 111.85
CA GLU A 665 -4.54 -33.18 110.84
C GLU A 665 -3.19 -33.60 111.49
N ASN A 666 -2.53 -34.60 110.89
CA ASN A 666 -1.28 -35.26 111.34
C ASN A 666 -1.39 -36.39 112.38
N SER A 667 -2.48 -37.16 112.37
CA SER A 667 -2.56 -38.42 113.14
C SER A 667 -1.77 -39.54 112.45
N VAL A 668 -0.91 -40.24 113.21
CA VAL A 668 -0.02 -41.31 112.71
C VAL A 668 -0.81 -42.57 112.37
N THR A 669 -0.44 -43.26 111.29
CA THR A 669 -1.09 -44.50 110.82
C THR A 669 -1.08 -45.59 111.88
N GLY A 670 -2.26 -46.04 112.35
CA GLY A 670 -2.44 -47.25 113.16
C GLY A 670 -2.90 -47.10 114.62
N GLY A 671 -3.63 -46.04 115.00
CA GLY A 671 -4.24 -45.91 116.33
C GLY A 671 -5.77 -46.09 116.26
N HIS A 672 -6.29 -47.01 117.09
CA HIS A 672 -7.67 -47.54 117.12
C HIS A 672 -8.82 -46.55 117.05
#